data_AF-A0A965VBS6-F1
#
_entry.id   AF-A0A965VBS6-F1
#
_cell.length_a   1.000
_cell.length_b   1.000
_cell.length_c   1.000
_cell.angle_alpha   90.00
_cell.angle_beta   90.00
_cell.angle_gamma   90.00
#
_symmetry.space_group_name_H-M   'P 1'
#
loop_
_entity.id
_entity.type
_entity.pdbx_description
1 polymer ?
#
loop_
_entity_poly.entity_id
_entity_poly.type
_entity_poly.pdbx_seq_one_letter_code
_entity_poly.pdbx_strand_id
1 'polypeptide(L)'
;MPAQMASIGRQTTLFGFGLAFILSSGSALAAESGSLRMPRLEALEKLTVGPENHFQVAIGGNEDKIFFTRSSNLATRLFWRGLKGLGSLGQAQPLVKAEFDTKDPAISADSSRIAYTSFEMRARGDICVQDAQVEKSSKTICADESSASEQPFWLSANMVAFIRRPLGSSKAQLVSWNLQSGEKRVLREDQILSAHADPQGRWIVYASIAESKREAEGGDLERVLKVFRPKDSKTWSLNVALPGLSGFPHFDDRGEFVYFAQFSNDTNGDARIDGNDNGVLFRIPVSKLDEQGSAILPEQLTTAEQNCNYPAPGRDNLYMTCAFEGTLDVYRIRRTGLVPVAWTEQTLLDAYRTSRSIAERTLIINALRYRFEKYRNTESLEKMFSHHFLTGEYQAALYFLGFVEAGASAADKRGYAVLRNLLDVMQYRARERLDQISPEFVALLAEKRRVLERENSGFKSFANLALAFVDLYSRNSAKAKERFSAASVAQQRSPLEQYVYFLLSRQLADQKIIGVDVWYDVAASVAQSGILGDESKAFVSSVIVGKVAEAHKMPADRLARIQSIHAKVKSGSLLDTLLNSQEAILKVAISQNDSDEDKSFQDFNKIFAKTSDQYYLNRAVAVQAVLTLAEFNKTRVMGFVAGNWLAAAKLSDTEFMHARDQYVSVVLDKAYGFWAKQDSKSASQVYYSAVRLTDDQEAHLGFVTTLLQDNNRKLLEERYESLKSGTFSNANLDFAKAAVLLFDDALRHDKASTELLEQAEKLLLGLKDDSSRPAGKHLLLGYVSHEKMLRKMKGFAFDQDLSQAAHHQYMIALDLARKSPRMTAQILQNLAMLHLQTNRFGLASGFFSAREKIAFENDQSRQAFRWNFAKALYRNGEFPRAAEVSLQGLAAARELKSVDELLNGWMEKTAFYLSQADKFKEAAELYGQLLGRIEKRGDENALKALFMHGWTLMKAGQSKVAANAFDKAILLAEKSSARKASGLPGDVVEFRPERYSALAWGFLTQMNGTPAGRIPLRANRMRIMGDWEKSLKLYALSKENWARFVLKDCASQASDLLSINEPAKSVQQMEQCLKRASETAEDSGESADESILETLRVGWMLSSRYTEKKTGLSAAGLDTYLNLGRRALSKLDSLAGASRPMANRWLRLKAEQTAVRATLVASGQRDYLGKSDALAELEKLAKSDRIELLNGEERSSLSEHIARIKNQLNLPGQGK
;
A
#
# COMPACT_ATOMS: atom_id res chain seq x y z
N MET A 1 26.73 14.16 3.78
CA MET A 1 26.84 15.09 4.93
C MET A 1 25.55 15.05 5.74
N PRO A 2 25.59 14.74 7.05
CA PRO A 2 24.46 15.03 7.94
C PRO A 2 24.83 15.60 9.33
N ALA A 3 26.08 16.04 9.56
CA ALA A 3 26.59 16.34 10.91
C ALA A 3 26.41 17.80 11.42
N GLN A 4 25.76 18.69 10.68
CA GLN A 4 25.75 20.14 10.97
C GLN A 4 24.40 20.75 11.40
N MET A 5 23.33 19.95 11.56
CA MET A 5 22.01 20.47 11.97
C MET A 5 21.77 20.51 13.49
N ALA A 6 22.78 20.22 14.32
CA ALA A 6 22.58 19.92 15.75
C ALA A 6 23.06 21.00 16.76
N SER A 7 23.48 22.21 16.34
CA SER A 7 24.25 23.11 17.21
C SER A 7 23.84 24.59 17.26
N ILE A 8 22.54 24.92 17.33
CA ILE A 8 22.07 26.29 17.64
C ILE A 8 20.88 26.24 18.61
N GLY A 9 21.07 26.68 19.86
CA GLY A 9 19.97 26.78 20.83
C GLY A 9 20.37 26.67 22.31
N ARG A 10 21.18 27.58 22.85
CA ARG A 10 21.37 27.75 24.30
C ARG A 10 21.22 29.22 24.70
N GLN A 11 20.19 29.56 25.48
CA GLN A 11 20.30 30.42 26.67
C GLN A 11 18.99 30.40 27.50
N THR A 12 19.15 30.45 28.82
CA THR A 12 18.12 30.31 29.87
C THR A 12 17.69 31.67 30.46
N THR A 13 16.51 31.75 31.10
CA THR A 13 16.27 32.24 32.50
C THR A 13 14.81 31.96 32.95
N LEU A 14 14.56 31.87 34.27
CA LEU A 14 13.32 31.53 35.01
C LEU A 14 12.19 32.59 34.84
N PHE A 15 10.89 32.43 35.19
CA PHE A 15 10.10 31.64 36.18
C PHE A 15 8.72 31.23 35.56
N GLY A 16 7.72 30.56 36.21
CA GLY A 16 7.56 29.91 37.53
C GLY A 16 6.08 29.62 37.90
N PHE A 17 5.84 28.70 38.86
CA PHE A 17 4.55 28.30 39.52
C PHE A 17 3.38 27.69 38.71
N GLY A 18 2.69 26.70 39.31
CA GLY A 18 1.45 26.10 38.77
C GLY A 18 1.14 24.62 39.08
N LEU A 19 1.75 23.98 40.09
CA LEU A 19 1.62 22.52 40.32
C LEU A 19 0.98 22.21 41.68
N ALA A 20 -0.34 21.95 41.72
CA ALA A 20 -1.05 21.60 42.96
C ALA A 20 -2.27 20.65 42.84
N PHE A 21 -2.95 20.54 41.69
CA PHE A 21 -4.31 19.95 41.63
C PHE A 21 -4.44 18.53 41.06
N ILE A 22 -3.34 17.86 40.68
CA ILE A 22 -3.37 16.53 40.02
C ILE A 22 -2.98 15.37 40.98
N LEU A 23 -2.73 15.66 42.26
CA LEU A 23 -2.22 14.66 43.23
C LEU A 23 -3.30 13.92 44.06
N SER A 24 -4.56 14.35 44.06
CA SER A 24 -5.61 13.77 44.92
C SER A 24 -6.47 12.67 44.27
N SER A 25 -6.45 12.51 42.94
CA SER A 25 -7.26 11.51 42.22
C SER A 25 -6.49 10.25 41.79
N GLY A 26 -5.18 10.15 42.09
CA GLY A 26 -4.35 9.00 41.70
C GLY A 26 -4.39 7.79 42.63
N SER A 27 -4.91 7.93 43.86
CA SER A 27 -4.75 6.92 44.91
C SER A 27 -5.74 5.74 44.84
N ALA A 28 -6.81 5.84 44.06
CA ALA A 28 -7.86 4.81 43.98
C ALA A 28 -7.55 3.65 43.01
N LEU A 29 -6.60 3.82 42.08
CA LEU A 29 -6.23 2.83 41.07
C LEU A 29 -5.10 1.86 41.53
N ALA A 30 -4.66 1.95 42.78
CA ALA A 30 -3.38 1.40 43.25
C ALA A 30 -3.46 0.02 43.93
N ALA A 31 -4.64 -0.63 43.97
CA ALA A 31 -4.91 -1.77 44.86
C ALA A 31 -5.13 -3.13 44.16
N GLU A 32 -4.47 -3.40 43.03
CA GLU A 32 -4.58 -4.71 42.35
C GLU A 32 -3.32 -5.01 41.49
N SER A 33 -2.25 -5.53 42.11
CA SER A 33 -0.92 -5.69 41.48
C SER A 33 -0.54 -7.13 41.09
N GLY A 34 -1.52 -8.02 40.91
CA GLY A 34 -1.33 -9.39 40.44
C GLY A 34 -1.56 -9.56 38.94
N SER A 35 -0.61 -9.09 38.11
CA SER A 35 -0.61 -9.19 36.62
C SER A 35 -2.00 -9.21 35.96
N LEU A 36 -2.83 -8.19 36.21
CA LEU A 36 -4.17 -8.14 35.63
C LEU A 36 -4.09 -8.05 34.10
N ARG A 37 -4.37 -9.18 33.44
CA ARG A 37 -4.72 -9.20 32.03
C ARG A 37 -6.07 -8.52 31.87
N MET A 38 -6.04 -7.23 31.55
CA MET A 38 -7.21 -6.45 31.16
C MET A 38 -8.02 -7.25 30.12
N PRO A 39 -9.34 -7.45 30.31
CA PRO A 39 -10.13 -8.24 29.40
C PRO A 39 -10.15 -7.56 28.03
N ARG A 40 -9.58 -8.23 27.02
CA ARG A 40 -9.62 -7.83 25.61
C ARG A 40 -9.81 -9.05 24.72
N LEU A 41 -10.32 -8.83 23.51
CA LEU A 41 -10.25 -9.83 22.45
C LEU A 41 -8.79 -10.15 22.12
N GLU A 42 -8.49 -11.39 21.75
CA GLU A 42 -7.19 -11.77 21.22
C GLU A 42 -6.95 -11.04 19.88
N ALA A 43 -5.70 -10.69 19.59
CA ALA A 43 -5.33 -10.08 18.31
C ALA A 43 -4.97 -11.16 17.27
N LEU A 44 -5.25 -10.88 15.99
CA LEU A 44 -4.67 -11.66 14.89
C LEU A 44 -3.18 -11.33 14.78
N GLU A 45 -2.32 -12.34 14.80
CA GLU A 45 -0.88 -12.16 14.58
C GLU A 45 -0.55 -12.36 13.10
N LYS A 46 0.05 -11.35 12.47
CA LYS A 46 0.37 -11.34 11.04
C LYS A 46 1.66 -12.11 10.75
N LEU A 47 1.59 -13.14 9.91
CA LEU A 47 2.70 -14.05 9.61
C LEU A 47 3.36 -13.82 8.25
N THR A 48 2.64 -13.28 7.27
CA THR A 48 3.21 -12.78 6.01
C THR A 48 2.97 -11.29 5.90
N VAL A 49 3.84 -10.60 5.16
CA VAL A 49 3.63 -9.22 4.74
C VAL A 49 4.31 -9.00 3.40
N GLY A 50 3.78 -8.09 2.59
CA GLY A 50 4.41 -7.61 1.37
C GLY A 50 3.43 -6.78 0.55
N PRO A 51 3.86 -6.22 -0.59
CA PRO A 51 2.94 -5.68 -1.59
C PRO A 51 2.22 -6.79 -2.40
N GLU A 52 2.61 -8.05 -2.24
CA GLU A 52 1.99 -9.21 -2.87
C GLU A 52 0.89 -9.84 -2.00
N ASN A 53 -0.10 -10.47 -2.64
CA ASN A 53 -1.12 -11.23 -1.93
C ASN A 53 -0.57 -12.59 -1.49
N HIS A 54 -0.67 -12.90 -0.21
CA HIS A 54 -0.35 -14.19 0.41
C HIS A 54 -1.64 -14.85 0.93
N PHE A 55 -1.96 -16.05 0.43
CA PHE A 55 -3.23 -16.71 0.67
C PHE A 55 -3.11 -18.23 0.60
N GLN A 56 -4.15 -18.96 1.04
CA GLN A 56 -4.20 -20.43 1.11
C GLN A 56 -3.00 -21.02 1.84
N VAL A 57 -3.07 -21.07 3.17
CA VAL A 57 -1.98 -21.58 4.02
C VAL A 57 -2.16 -23.06 4.36
N ALA A 58 -1.07 -23.81 4.41
CA ALA A 58 -0.96 -25.14 5.02
C ALA A 58 0.20 -25.16 6.03
N ILE A 59 0.16 -26.05 7.02
CA ILE A 59 1.01 -25.98 8.22
C ILE A 59 1.84 -27.26 8.35
N GLY A 60 3.14 -27.16 8.65
CA GLY A 60 3.93 -28.33 9.03
C GLY A 60 3.61 -28.77 10.46
N GLY A 61 3.48 -30.07 10.73
CA GLY A 61 2.88 -30.63 11.96
C GLY A 61 3.50 -30.30 13.32
N ASN A 62 4.63 -29.60 13.37
CA ASN A 62 5.19 -29.01 14.60
C ASN A 62 4.83 -27.51 14.78
N GLU A 63 3.98 -26.95 13.91
CA GLU A 63 3.71 -25.51 13.77
C GLU A 63 4.99 -24.66 13.58
N ASP A 64 6.08 -25.26 13.09
CA ASP A 64 7.38 -24.61 12.93
C ASP A 64 7.66 -24.11 11.51
N LYS A 65 6.77 -24.42 10.55
CA LYS A 65 6.77 -23.88 9.19
C LYS A 65 5.34 -23.79 8.62
N ILE A 66 5.14 -22.82 7.73
CA ILE A 66 3.93 -22.67 6.91
C ILE A 66 4.29 -22.74 5.43
N PHE A 67 3.33 -23.19 4.62
CA PHE A 67 3.34 -23.17 3.17
C PHE A 67 2.17 -22.30 2.70
N PHE A 68 2.34 -21.46 1.68
CA PHE A 68 1.29 -20.56 1.22
C PHE A 68 1.45 -20.19 -0.26
N THR A 69 0.36 -19.81 -0.91
CA THR A 69 0.37 -19.22 -2.26
C THR A 69 0.70 -17.72 -2.17
N ARG A 70 1.64 -17.25 -3.00
CA ARG A 70 1.92 -15.82 -3.22
C ARG A 70 1.53 -15.45 -4.64
N SER A 71 0.79 -14.36 -4.84
CA SER A 71 0.50 -13.80 -6.16
C SER A 71 1.28 -12.52 -6.40
N SER A 72 2.10 -12.50 -7.45
CA SER A 72 2.95 -11.37 -7.86
C SER A 72 2.86 -11.19 -9.37
N ASN A 73 2.50 -10.00 -9.86
CA ASN A 73 2.36 -9.71 -11.29
C ASN A 73 1.47 -10.73 -12.04
N LEU A 74 0.33 -11.10 -11.43
CA LEU A 74 -0.62 -12.13 -11.89
C LEU A 74 -0.12 -13.59 -11.86
N ALA A 75 1.18 -13.83 -11.69
CA ALA A 75 1.71 -15.17 -11.46
C ALA A 75 1.48 -15.62 -10.00
N THR A 76 1.19 -16.90 -9.79
CA THR A 76 0.98 -17.52 -8.47
C THR A 76 2.07 -18.54 -8.17
N ARG A 77 2.71 -18.49 -7.01
CA ARG A 77 3.76 -19.46 -6.65
C ARG A 77 3.63 -19.91 -5.20
N LEU A 78 3.95 -21.18 -4.95
CA LEU A 78 4.06 -21.69 -3.60
C LEU A 78 5.36 -21.25 -2.94
N PHE A 79 5.22 -20.71 -1.74
CA PHE A 79 6.30 -20.37 -0.82
C PHE A 79 6.18 -21.18 0.47
N TRP A 80 7.29 -21.34 1.17
CA TRP A 80 7.34 -21.83 2.53
C TRP A 80 8.11 -20.85 3.43
N ARG A 81 7.78 -20.83 4.73
CA ARG A 81 8.41 -19.96 5.73
C ARG A 81 8.52 -20.66 7.07
N GLY A 82 9.70 -20.63 7.67
CA GLY A 82 9.92 -21.09 9.06
C GLY A 82 9.40 -20.08 10.09
N LEU A 83 8.80 -20.59 11.17
CA LEU A 83 8.23 -19.80 12.27
C LEU A 83 9.13 -19.75 13.53
N LYS A 84 10.22 -20.50 13.57
CA LYS A 84 11.23 -20.44 14.63
C LYS A 84 12.18 -19.24 14.39
N GLY A 85 12.41 -18.43 15.42
CA GLY A 85 13.26 -17.22 15.36
C GLY A 85 12.46 -15.92 15.26
N LEU A 86 11.70 -15.60 16.32
CA LEU A 86 10.62 -14.58 16.35
C LEU A 86 11.02 -13.08 16.20
N GLY A 87 12.22 -12.79 15.70
CA GLY A 87 12.62 -11.45 15.23
C GLY A 87 12.91 -11.39 13.73
N SER A 88 13.49 -12.47 13.23
CA SER A 88 13.72 -12.75 11.82
C SER A 88 12.89 -13.98 11.42
N LEU A 89 11.56 -13.84 11.37
CA LEU A 89 10.70 -14.83 10.71
C LEU A 89 11.33 -15.13 9.34
N GLY A 90 11.73 -16.38 9.10
CA GLY A 90 12.69 -16.72 8.04
C GLY A 90 12.25 -16.20 6.67
N GLN A 91 13.18 -15.97 5.73
CA GLN A 91 12.81 -15.54 4.39
C GLN A 91 11.79 -16.53 3.79
N ALA A 92 10.70 -16.00 3.22
CA ALA A 92 9.78 -16.82 2.43
C ALA A 92 10.53 -17.33 1.18
N GLN A 93 10.74 -18.64 1.11
CA GLN A 93 11.46 -19.26 -0.01
C GLN A 93 10.48 -19.98 -0.94
N PRO A 94 10.69 -19.95 -2.27
CA PRO A 94 9.83 -20.69 -3.19
C PRO A 94 9.97 -22.19 -2.93
N LEU A 95 8.85 -22.88 -2.78
CA LEU A 95 8.79 -24.34 -2.58
C LEU A 95 9.24 -25.09 -3.84
N VAL A 96 8.93 -24.53 -5.00
CA VAL A 96 9.29 -25.05 -6.32
C VAL A 96 10.18 -24.01 -7.01
N LYS A 97 11.41 -24.40 -7.36
CA LYS A 97 12.43 -23.47 -7.90
C LYS A 97 12.10 -22.94 -9.30
N ALA A 98 11.41 -23.73 -10.11
CA ALA A 98 11.08 -23.41 -11.49
C ALA A 98 10.05 -22.26 -11.61
N GLU A 99 10.02 -21.62 -12.78
CA GLU A 99 9.26 -20.39 -13.06
C GLU A 99 7.90 -20.66 -13.71
N PHE A 100 7.09 -21.51 -13.08
CA PHE A 100 5.71 -21.76 -13.48
C PHE A 100 4.74 -21.56 -12.30
N ASP A 101 3.46 -21.40 -12.63
CA ASP A 101 2.44 -21.14 -11.61
C ASP A 101 2.17 -22.37 -10.72
N THR A 102 2.04 -22.13 -9.42
CA THR A 102 1.73 -23.13 -8.39
C THR A 102 0.87 -22.52 -7.27
N LYS A 103 -0.16 -23.25 -6.83
CA LYS A 103 -1.13 -22.80 -5.80
C LYS A 103 -1.76 -23.97 -5.04
N ASP A 104 -2.72 -23.66 -4.16
CA ASP A 104 -3.52 -24.62 -3.38
C ASP A 104 -2.67 -25.65 -2.58
N PRO A 105 -1.78 -25.22 -1.65
CA PRO A 105 -0.94 -26.16 -0.91
C PRO A 105 -1.76 -26.96 0.11
N ALA A 106 -1.53 -28.28 0.17
CA ALA A 106 -2.17 -29.17 1.13
C ALA A 106 -1.16 -30.17 1.72
N ILE A 107 -0.96 -30.10 3.04
CA ILE A 107 -0.05 -30.97 3.80
C ILE A 107 -0.71 -32.32 4.11
N SER A 108 0.05 -33.43 4.07
CA SER A 108 -0.44 -34.71 4.58
C SER A 108 -0.54 -34.71 6.11
N ALA A 109 -1.42 -35.53 6.69
CA ALA A 109 -1.65 -35.57 8.15
C ALA A 109 -0.41 -36.00 8.97
N ASP A 110 0.54 -36.71 8.36
CA ASP A 110 1.85 -37.05 8.94
C ASP A 110 2.93 -35.99 8.67
N SER A 111 2.59 -34.91 7.96
CA SER A 111 3.48 -33.83 7.52
C SER A 111 4.70 -34.27 6.70
N SER A 112 4.67 -35.45 6.08
CA SER A 112 5.75 -35.95 5.23
C SER A 112 5.67 -35.44 3.79
N ARG A 113 4.47 -35.10 3.30
CA ARG A 113 4.22 -34.73 1.90
C ARG A 113 3.37 -33.47 1.78
N ILE A 114 3.52 -32.82 0.65
CA ILE A 114 2.69 -31.68 0.24
C ILE A 114 2.14 -31.94 -1.17
N ALA A 115 0.82 -31.80 -1.30
CA ALA A 115 0.10 -31.79 -2.57
C ALA A 115 -0.18 -30.34 -2.98
N TYR A 116 -0.23 -30.07 -4.28
CA TYR A 116 -0.48 -28.73 -4.83
C TYR A 116 -0.96 -28.77 -6.27
N THR A 117 -1.57 -27.67 -6.74
CA THR A 117 -1.91 -27.45 -8.14
C THR A 117 -0.70 -26.85 -8.87
N SER A 118 -0.27 -27.47 -9.97
CA SER A 118 0.85 -27.04 -10.82
C SER A 118 0.39 -26.73 -12.24
N PHE A 119 0.87 -25.64 -12.83
CA PHE A 119 0.58 -25.27 -14.21
C PHE A 119 1.75 -25.52 -15.19
N GLU A 120 2.82 -26.16 -14.73
CA GLU A 120 4.01 -26.54 -15.54
C GLU A 120 3.66 -27.28 -16.83
N MET A 121 2.86 -28.34 -16.71
CA MET A 121 2.54 -29.24 -17.81
C MET A 121 1.33 -28.75 -18.62
N ARG A 122 0.35 -28.11 -17.96
CA ARG A 122 -0.95 -27.74 -18.53
C ARG A 122 -1.48 -26.45 -17.89
N ALA A 123 -1.90 -25.50 -18.72
CA ALA A 123 -2.54 -24.24 -18.30
C ALA A 123 -3.89 -24.41 -17.55
N ARG A 124 -4.37 -25.64 -17.34
CA ARG A 124 -5.59 -25.97 -16.59
C ARG A 124 -5.33 -26.50 -15.18
N GLY A 125 -4.06 -26.71 -14.80
CA GLY A 125 -3.67 -27.26 -13.51
C GLY A 125 -3.70 -28.79 -13.49
N ASP A 126 -2.57 -29.38 -13.14
CA ASP A 126 -2.41 -30.79 -12.74
C ASP A 126 -2.10 -30.86 -11.23
N ILE A 127 -2.52 -31.92 -10.56
CA ILE A 127 -2.24 -32.11 -9.13
C ILE A 127 -0.89 -32.80 -8.95
N CYS A 128 0.04 -32.13 -8.30
CA CYS A 128 1.38 -32.63 -8.02
C CYS A 128 1.59 -32.88 -6.52
N VAL A 129 2.49 -33.82 -6.19
CA VAL A 129 2.87 -34.20 -4.83
C VAL A 129 4.38 -34.27 -4.73
N GLN A 130 4.95 -33.73 -3.65
CA GLN A 130 6.37 -33.86 -3.31
C GLN A 130 6.59 -33.99 -1.79
N ASP A 131 7.85 -34.09 -1.36
CA ASP A 131 8.24 -34.12 0.06
C ASP A 131 8.05 -32.72 0.70
N ALA A 132 7.56 -32.68 1.93
CA ALA A 132 7.42 -31.43 2.70
C ALA A 132 8.74 -30.97 3.37
N GLN A 133 9.80 -31.79 3.32
CA GLN A 133 11.14 -31.48 3.83
C GLN A 133 12.00 -30.83 2.73
N VAL A 134 11.84 -29.52 2.58
CA VAL A 134 12.36 -28.70 1.46
C VAL A 134 13.90 -28.70 1.32
N GLU A 135 14.63 -29.18 2.32
CA GLU A 135 16.09 -29.29 2.33
C GLU A 135 16.64 -30.40 1.42
N LYS A 136 15.79 -31.34 0.96
CA LYS A 136 16.17 -32.43 0.05
C LYS A 136 15.55 -32.24 -1.33
N SER A 137 16.29 -32.56 -2.39
CA SER A 137 15.75 -32.56 -3.76
C SER A 137 14.74 -33.71 -3.93
N SER A 138 13.46 -33.40 -3.74
CA SER A 138 12.37 -34.37 -3.82
C SER A 138 11.92 -34.62 -5.25
N LYS A 139 11.65 -35.89 -5.59
CA LYS A 139 10.97 -36.25 -6.84
C LYS A 139 9.49 -35.86 -6.75
N THR A 140 9.06 -34.92 -7.59
CA THR A 140 7.64 -34.59 -7.76
C THR A 140 6.93 -35.68 -8.57
N ILE A 141 5.69 -35.99 -8.18
CA ILE A 141 4.78 -36.91 -8.89
C ILE A 141 3.50 -36.14 -9.20
N CYS A 142 3.07 -36.09 -10.47
CA CYS A 142 1.86 -35.37 -10.87
C CYS A 142 0.81 -36.32 -11.48
N ALA A 143 -0.45 -36.02 -11.22
CA ALA A 143 -1.60 -36.68 -11.82
C ALA A 143 -1.84 -36.12 -13.22
N ASP A 144 -1.59 -36.93 -14.26
CA ASP A 144 -1.87 -36.55 -15.65
C ASP A 144 -3.39 -36.47 -15.91
N GLU A 145 -3.96 -35.26 -16.02
CA GLU A 145 -5.40 -35.04 -16.23
C GLU A 145 -5.70 -34.22 -17.50
N SER A 146 -6.73 -34.62 -18.25
CA SER A 146 -7.24 -33.89 -19.43
C SER A 146 -8.13 -32.70 -19.07
N SER A 147 -8.63 -32.66 -17.83
CA SER A 147 -9.56 -31.67 -17.30
C SER A 147 -8.87 -30.77 -16.29
N ALA A 148 -9.43 -29.58 -16.02
CA ALA A 148 -8.89 -28.70 -15.00
C ALA A 148 -9.00 -29.35 -13.61
N SER A 149 -7.88 -29.35 -12.87
CA SER A 149 -7.78 -29.99 -11.56
C SER A 149 -7.21 -29.01 -10.54
N GLU A 150 -7.88 -28.87 -9.40
CA GLU A 150 -7.53 -27.87 -8.38
C GLU A 150 -7.88 -28.33 -6.95
N GLN A 151 -7.42 -27.56 -5.96
CA GLN A 151 -7.70 -27.76 -4.52
C GLN A 151 -7.50 -29.22 -4.06
N PRO A 152 -6.26 -29.72 -4.05
CA PRO A 152 -5.97 -31.03 -3.48
C PRO A 152 -6.15 -31.03 -1.96
N PHE A 153 -6.52 -32.19 -1.41
CA PHE A 153 -6.55 -32.49 0.02
C PHE A 153 -6.29 -33.98 0.25
N TRP A 154 -6.03 -34.40 1.49
CA TRP A 154 -5.61 -35.76 1.78
C TRP A 154 -6.75 -36.62 2.35
N LEU A 155 -6.88 -37.87 1.86
CA LEU A 155 -7.75 -38.90 2.43
C LEU A 155 -6.97 -39.87 3.33
N SER A 156 -5.68 -40.07 3.04
CA SER A 156 -4.69 -40.78 3.85
C SER A 156 -3.28 -40.49 3.30
N ALA A 157 -2.20 -40.88 3.98
CA ALA A 157 -0.82 -40.62 3.54
C ALA A 157 -0.44 -41.13 2.12
N ASN A 158 -1.24 -42.05 1.54
CA ASN A 158 -1.05 -42.56 0.17
C ASN A 158 -2.20 -42.21 -0.79
N MET A 159 -3.18 -41.41 -0.37
CA MET A 159 -4.36 -41.09 -1.17
C MET A 159 -4.69 -39.60 -1.08
N VAL A 160 -4.55 -38.91 -2.21
CA VAL A 160 -4.94 -37.51 -2.40
C VAL A 160 -6.33 -37.49 -3.04
N ALA A 161 -7.15 -36.50 -2.71
CA ALA A 161 -8.33 -36.17 -3.47
C ALA A 161 -8.28 -34.72 -3.96
N PHE A 162 -9.00 -34.40 -5.02
CA PHE A 162 -9.01 -33.08 -5.64
C PHE A 162 -10.33 -32.81 -6.37
N ILE A 163 -10.55 -31.55 -6.72
CA ILE A 163 -11.70 -31.12 -7.53
C ILE A 163 -11.29 -31.13 -9.00
N ARG A 164 -11.99 -31.91 -9.81
CA ARG A 164 -11.85 -31.92 -11.27
C ARG A 164 -13.05 -31.24 -11.93
N ARG A 165 -12.82 -30.36 -12.91
CA ARG A 165 -13.88 -29.70 -13.71
C ARG A 165 -13.83 -30.22 -15.16
N PRO A 166 -14.72 -31.17 -15.53
CA PRO A 166 -14.84 -31.65 -16.91
C PRO A 166 -15.25 -30.53 -17.88
N LEU A 167 -14.76 -30.59 -19.11
CA LEU A 167 -15.12 -29.61 -20.14
C LEU A 167 -16.61 -29.71 -20.50
N GLY A 168 -17.27 -28.56 -20.59
CA GLY A 168 -18.69 -28.47 -20.95
C GLY A 168 -19.66 -28.88 -19.84
N SER A 169 -19.18 -29.24 -18.64
CA SER A 169 -20.03 -29.52 -17.49
C SER A 169 -20.12 -28.32 -16.54
N SER A 170 -21.31 -28.06 -16.00
CA SER A 170 -21.52 -27.17 -14.85
C SER A 170 -21.25 -27.86 -13.51
N LYS A 171 -21.10 -29.19 -13.50
CA LYS A 171 -20.78 -29.99 -12.30
C LYS A 171 -19.29 -30.32 -12.24
N ALA A 172 -18.75 -30.31 -11.03
CA ALA A 172 -17.40 -30.72 -10.71
C ALA A 172 -17.40 -32.11 -10.07
N GLN A 173 -16.29 -32.83 -10.22
CA GLN A 173 -16.09 -34.18 -9.70
C GLN A 173 -15.06 -34.15 -8.57
N LEU A 174 -15.42 -34.75 -7.44
CA LEU A 174 -14.47 -35.13 -6.40
C LEU A 174 -13.77 -36.42 -6.86
N VAL A 175 -12.47 -36.34 -7.10
CA VAL A 175 -11.65 -37.46 -7.58
C VAL A 175 -10.64 -37.85 -6.51
N SER A 176 -10.56 -39.12 -6.15
CA SER A 176 -9.47 -39.69 -5.37
C SER A 176 -8.39 -40.27 -6.27
N TRP A 177 -7.13 -40.13 -5.89
CA TRP A 177 -5.94 -40.63 -6.57
C TRP A 177 -5.04 -41.38 -5.59
N ASN A 178 -4.75 -42.64 -5.90
CA ASN A 178 -3.83 -43.49 -5.14
C ASN A 178 -2.39 -43.26 -5.65
N LEU A 179 -1.51 -42.78 -4.77
CA LEU A 179 -0.12 -42.43 -5.12
C LEU A 179 0.78 -43.66 -5.37
N GLN A 180 0.35 -44.87 -5.01
CA GLN A 180 1.10 -46.10 -5.22
C GLN A 180 0.70 -46.82 -6.51
N SER A 181 -0.61 -46.99 -6.75
CA SER A 181 -1.11 -47.67 -7.97
C SER A 181 -1.29 -46.73 -9.16
N GLY A 182 -1.34 -45.41 -8.94
CA GLY A 182 -1.74 -44.42 -9.94
C GLY A 182 -3.24 -44.39 -10.24
N GLU A 183 -4.03 -45.28 -9.61
CA GLU A 183 -5.47 -45.41 -9.83
C GLU A 183 -6.21 -44.13 -9.41
N LYS A 184 -7.20 -43.73 -10.21
CA LYS A 184 -8.05 -42.56 -10.00
C LYS A 184 -9.52 -42.96 -10.04
N ARG A 185 -10.30 -42.53 -9.05
CA ARG A 185 -11.72 -42.87 -8.91
C ARG A 185 -12.54 -41.62 -8.60
N VAL A 186 -13.64 -41.42 -9.33
CA VAL A 186 -14.64 -40.41 -8.98
C VAL A 186 -15.41 -40.87 -7.74
N LEU A 187 -15.41 -40.05 -6.70
CA LEU A 187 -16.14 -40.28 -5.45
C LEU A 187 -17.54 -39.66 -5.49
N ARG A 188 -17.66 -38.46 -6.06
CA ARG A 188 -18.91 -37.68 -6.10
C ARG A 188 -18.90 -36.71 -7.28
N GLU A 189 -20.06 -36.40 -7.84
CA GLU A 189 -20.27 -35.31 -8.79
C GLU A 189 -21.35 -34.37 -8.27
N ASP A 190 -21.08 -33.06 -8.24
CA ASP A 190 -21.94 -32.02 -7.66
C ASP A 190 -21.48 -30.62 -8.14
N GLN A 191 -22.16 -29.53 -7.76
CA GLN A 191 -21.68 -28.16 -8.03
C GLN A 191 -20.64 -27.70 -6.99
N ILE A 192 -19.51 -28.42 -6.93
CA ILE A 192 -18.47 -28.29 -5.90
C ILE A 192 -17.62 -27.02 -6.09
N LEU A 193 -17.44 -26.26 -4.99
CA LEU A 193 -16.63 -25.04 -4.93
C LEU A 193 -15.34 -25.22 -4.11
N SER A 194 -15.40 -25.97 -3.01
CA SER A 194 -14.25 -26.32 -2.16
C SER A 194 -14.56 -27.56 -1.32
N ALA A 195 -13.56 -28.35 -0.94
CA ALA A 195 -13.73 -29.60 -0.20
C ALA A 195 -12.53 -29.93 0.70
N HIS A 196 -12.77 -30.64 1.80
CA HIS A 196 -11.74 -31.20 2.69
C HIS A 196 -12.25 -32.49 3.35
N ALA A 197 -11.35 -33.39 3.75
CA ALA A 197 -11.69 -34.63 4.48
C ALA A 197 -11.27 -34.59 5.95
N ASP A 198 -11.86 -35.43 6.80
CA ASP A 198 -11.31 -35.66 8.14
C ASP A 198 -9.98 -36.45 8.05
N PRO A 199 -9.09 -36.39 9.06
CA PRO A 199 -7.78 -37.05 9.02
C PRO A 199 -7.80 -38.57 8.78
N GLN A 200 -8.98 -39.20 8.90
CA GLN A 200 -9.20 -40.64 8.70
C GLN A 200 -9.95 -40.97 7.38
N GLY A 201 -10.29 -39.96 6.55
CA GLY A 201 -11.01 -40.16 5.29
C GLY A 201 -12.44 -40.72 5.42
N ARG A 202 -13.02 -40.66 6.63
CA ARG A 202 -14.38 -41.13 6.96
C ARG A 202 -15.45 -40.15 6.47
N TRP A 203 -15.14 -38.87 6.48
CA TRP A 203 -16.03 -37.78 6.07
C TRP A 203 -15.32 -36.84 5.12
N ILE A 204 -16.05 -36.34 4.13
CA ILE A 204 -15.64 -35.22 3.27
C ILE A 204 -16.70 -34.14 3.43
N VAL A 205 -16.31 -32.92 3.80
CA VAL A 205 -17.20 -31.75 3.81
C VAL A 205 -16.83 -30.87 2.64
N TYR A 206 -17.85 -30.42 1.89
CA TYR A 206 -17.65 -29.60 0.71
C TYR A 206 -18.71 -28.51 0.59
N ALA A 207 -18.29 -27.34 0.10
CA ALA A 207 -19.20 -26.26 -0.26
C ALA A 207 -19.76 -26.53 -1.67
N SER A 208 -21.08 -26.44 -1.80
CA SER A 208 -21.83 -26.68 -3.04
C SER A 208 -22.83 -25.56 -3.26
N ILE A 209 -23.11 -25.22 -4.52
CA ILE A 209 -24.35 -24.51 -4.85
C ILE A 209 -25.53 -25.47 -4.57
N ALA A 210 -26.64 -24.95 -4.05
CA ALA A 210 -27.87 -25.69 -3.80
C ALA A 210 -28.71 -25.79 -5.09
N GLU A 211 -29.32 -26.96 -5.33
CA GLU A 211 -30.22 -27.19 -6.47
C GLU A 211 -31.58 -26.49 -6.22
N SER A 212 -31.60 -25.16 -6.28
CA SER A 212 -32.80 -24.34 -6.11
C SER A 212 -33.59 -24.23 -7.43
N LYS A 213 -34.93 -24.30 -7.35
CA LYS A 213 -35.81 -24.15 -8.52
C LYS A 213 -35.90 -22.71 -9.08
N ARG A 214 -35.11 -21.75 -8.57
CA ARG A 214 -35.22 -20.30 -8.88
C ARG A 214 -34.31 -19.78 -9.99
N GLU A 215 -33.57 -20.63 -10.71
CA GLU A 215 -32.77 -20.19 -11.87
C GLU A 215 -33.62 -19.48 -12.95
N ALA A 216 -34.92 -19.76 -13.03
CA ALA A 216 -35.85 -19.11 -13.96
C ALA A 216 -36.27 -17.67 -13.57
N GLU A 217 -36.01 -17.23 -12.34
CA GLU A 217 -36.50 -15.94 -11.80
C GLU A 217 -35.35 -15.01 -11.33
N GLY A 218 -34.09 -15.36 -11.60
CA GLY A 218 -32.93 -14.55 -11.21
C GLY A 218 -32.64 -14.52 -9.70
N GLY A 219 -33.02 -15.58 -8.97
CA GLY A 219 -32.73 -15.72 -7.54
C GLY A 219 -31.23 -15.90 -7.24
N ASP A 220 -30.79 -15.38 -6.09
CA ASP A 220 -29.40 -15.49 -5.62
C ASP A 220 -28.96 -16.96 -5.42
N LEU A 221 -27.72 -17.29 -5.83
CA LEU A 221 -27.16 -18.65 -5.74
C LEU A 221 -26.82 -19.02 -4.29
N GLU A 222 -27.67 -19.83 -3.65
CA GLU A 222 -27.46 -20.33 -2.29
C GLU A 222 -26.29 -21.35 -2.24
N ARG A 223 -25.27 -21.08 -1.43
CA ARG A 223 -24.12 -21.97 -1.20
C ARG A 223 -24.26 -22.64 0.16
N VAL A 224 -24.31 -23.97 0.16
CA VAL A 224 -24.50 -24.82 1.34
C VAL A 224 -23.28 -25.71 1.59
N LEU A 225 -23.00 -26.01 2.85
CA LEU A 225 -22.09 -27.10 3.21
C LEU A 225 -22.82 -28.44 3.06
N LYS A 226 -22.22 -29.39 2.35
CA LYS A 226 -22.65 -30.78 2.27
C LYS A 226 -21.61 -31.69 2.93
N VAL A 227 -22.07 -32.73 3.60
CA VAL A 227 -21.22 -33.83 4.08
C VAL A 227 -21.41 -35.02 3.15
N PHE A 228 -20.31 -35.70 2.83
CA PHE A 228 -20.28 -36.97 2.12
C PHE A 228 -19.52 -38.01 2.95
N ARG A 229 -20.07 -39.22 3.07
CA ARG A 229 -19.42 -40.36 3.71
C ARG A 229 -18.98 -41.37 2.64
N PRO A 230 -17.68 -41.50 2.32
CA PRO A 230 -17.22 -42.40 1.26
C PRO A 230 -17.61 -43.87 1.48
N LYS A 231 -17.64 -44.33 2.74
CA LYS A 231 -17.89 -45.74 3.11
C LYS A 231 -19.23 -46.29 2.61
N ASP A 232 -20.30 -45.49 2.62
CA ASP A 232 -21.65 -45.88 2.17
C ASP A 232 -22.23 -44.92 1.11
N SER A 233 -21.40 -44.03 0.58
CA SER A 233 -21.73 -43.05 -0.47
C SER A 233 -22.92 -42.12 -0.16
N LYS A 234 -23.24 -41.89 1.12
CA LYS A 234 -24.32 -40.97 1.54
C LYS A 234 -23.87 -39.51 1.50
N THR A 235 -24.81 -38.63 1.15
CA THR A 235 -24.64 -37.17 1.13
C THR A 235 -25.85 -36.48 1.75
N TRP A 236 -25.64 -35.42 2.54
CA TRP A 236 -26.68 -34.52 3.04
C TRP A 236 -26.15 -33.10 3.23
N SER A 237 -27.03 -32.10 3.22
CA SER A 237 -26.69 -30.71 3.52
C SER A 237 -26.69 -30.45 5.03
N LEU A 238 -25.76 -29.62 5.50
CA LEU A 238 -25.77 -29.09 6.87
C LEU A 238 -26.69 -27.87 6.95
N ASN A 239 -27.64 -27.88 7.88
CA ASN A 239 -28.47 -26.73 8.20
C ASN A 239 -27.73 -25.85 9.22
N VAL A 240 -26.89 -24.93 8.74
CA VAL A 240 -26.12 -24.01 9.60
C VAL A 240 -26.98 -22.80 9.94
N ALA A 241 -27.09 -22.45 11.23
CA ALA A 241 -27.93 -21.37 11.74
C ALA A 241 -27.31 -19.96 11.53
N LEU A 242 -26.86 -19.66 10.30
CA LEU A 242 -26.29 -18.39 9.87
C LEU A 242 -26.91 -17.91 8.54
N PRO A 243 -27.00 -16.59 8.29
CA PRO A 243 -27.35 -16.04 6.99
C PRO A 243 -26.19 -16.16 5.98
N GLY A 244 -26.52 -16.13 4.69
CA GLY A 244 -25.54 -15.98 3.60
C GLY A 244 -24.87 -17.29 3.16
N LEU A 245 -23.62 -17.20 2.72
CA LEU A 245 -22.94 -18.27 1.97
C LEU A 245 -21.79 -18.90 2.76
N SER A 246 -21.69 -20.25 2.75
CA SER A 246 -20.54 -20.96 3.32
C SER A 246 -19.48 -21.30 2.27
N GLY A 247 -18.21 -21.36 2.68
CA GLY A 247 -17.08 -21.73 1.82
C GLY A 247 -15.85 -22.23 2.60
N PHE A 248 -14.90 -22.83 1.88
CA PHE A 248 -13.59 -23.25 2.40
C PHE A 248 -13.65 -24.09 3.69
N PRO A 249 -14.40 -25.21 3.72
CA PRO A 249 -14.42 -26.09 4.87
C PRO A 249 -13.06 -26.78 5.05
N HIS A 250 -12.60 -26.94 6.30
CA HIS A 250 -11.35 -27.59 6.67
C HIS A 250 -11.51 -28.33 8.00
N PHE A 251 -11.11 -29.60 8.07
CA PHE A 251 -11.07 -30.35 9.33
C PHE A 251 -9.78 -30.03 10.10
N ASP A 252 -9.79 -30.13 11.42
CA ASP A 252 -8.56 -30.12 12.19
C ASP A 252 -7.87 -31.49 12.21
N ASP A 253 -6.56 -31.50 12.48
CA ASP A 253 -5.70 -32.71 12.53
C ASP A 253 -6.18 -33.76 13.54
N ARG A 254 -7.04 -33.36 14.49
CA ARG A 254 -7.64 -34.24 15.51
C ARG A 254 -9.00 -34.81 15.10
N GLY A 255 -9.65 -34.25 14.08
CA GLY A 255 -11.03 -34.59 13.70
C GLY A 255 -12.06 -34.23 14.77
N GLU A 256 -11.79 -33.18 15.57
CA GLU A 256 -12.68 -32.64 16.61
C GLU A 256 -13.66 -31.61 16.00
N PHE A 257 -13.20 -30.81 15.03
CA PHE A 257 -13.96 -29.69 14.46
C PHE A 257 -13.81 -29.55 12.93
N VAL A 258 -14.88 -29.07 12.29
CA VAL A 258 -14.84 -28.50 10.94
C VAL A 258 -14.84 -26.98 11.07
N TYR A 259 -13.79 -26.35 10.57
CA TYR A 259 -13.68 -24.90 10.39
C TYR A 259 -14.19 -24.53 8.99
N PHE A 260 -14.78 -23.35 8.82
CA PHE A 260 -15.24 -22.85 7.52
C PHE A 260 -15.33 -21.32 7.52
N ALA A 261 -15.36 -20.72 6.33
CA ALA A 261 -15.67 -19.31 6.15
C ALA A 261 -17.17 -19.15 5.84
N GLN A 262 -17.79 -18.10 6.40
CA GLN A 262 -19.14 -17.66 6.11
C GLN A 262 -19.09 -16.20 5.62
N PHE A 263 -19.74 -15.94 4.50
CA PHE A 263 -20.10 -14.61 4.04
C PHE A 263 -21.51 -14.35 4.59
N SER A 264 -21.63 -13.60 5.69
CA SER A 264 -22.89 -13.44 6.45
C SER A 264 -23.48 -12.04 6.38
N ASN A 265 -22.76 -11.09 5.77
CA ASN A 265 -23.01 -9.66 5.84
C ASN A 265 -22.80 -9.07 4.44
N ASP A 266 -23.66 -8.12 4.04
CA ASP A 266 -23.42 -7.25 2.89
C ASP A 266 -22.45 -6.15 3.33
N THR A 267 -21.17 -6.39 3.09
CA THR A 267 -20.05 -5.55 3.53
C THR A 267 -19.53 -4.61 2.43
N ASN A 268 -19.89 -4.88 1.18
CA ASN A 268 -19.58 -4.01 0.05
C ASN A 268 -20.69 -2.96 -0.20
N GLY A 269 -21.90 -3.17 0.33
CA GLY A 269 -23.06 -2.28 0.22
C GLY A 269 -23.90 -2.44 -1.05
N ASP A 270 -23.78 -3.57 -1.77
CA ASP A 270 -24.53 -3.85 -3.00
C ASP A 270 -25.90 -4.55 -2.77
N ALA A 271 -26.23 -4.80 -1.49
CA ALA A 271 -27.46 -5.44 -1.03
C ALA A 271 -27.65 -6.89 -1.51
N ARG A 272 -26.55 -7.59 -1.81
CA ARG A 272 -26.43 -9.05 -1.90
C ARG A 272 -25.42 -9.52 -0.84
N ILE A 273 -25.51 -10.79 -0.46
CA ILE A 273 -24.48 -11.45 0.34
C ILE A 273 -23.83 -12.49 -0.57
N ASP A 274 -22.61 -12.23 -1.04
CA ASP A 274 -21.91 -13.13 -1.95
C ASP A 274 -20.41 -13.37 -1.61
N GLY A 275 -19.63 -13.89 -2.55
CA GLY A 275 -18.20 -14.19 -2.33
C GLY A 275 -17.27 -12.98 -2.39
N ASN A 276 -17.78 -11.79 -2.71
CA ASN A 276 -17.05 -10.53 -2.70
C ASN A 276 -17.13 -9.84 -1.32
N ASP A 277 -17.99 -10.32 -0.43
CA ASP A 277 -18.09 -9.85 0.94
C ASP A 277 -16.96 -10.32 1.86
N ASN A 278 -16.90 -9.75 3.05
CA ASN A 278 -15.91 -10.13 4.03
C ASN A 278 -16.23 -11.50 4.66
N GLY A 279 -15.28 -12.42 4.56
CA GLY A 279 -15.36 -13.73 5.20
C GLY A 279 -15.26 -13.66 6.72
N VAL A 280 -16.05 -14.48 7.41
CA VAL A 280 -16.01 -14.70 8.86
C VAL A 280 -15.76 -16.18 9.13
N LEU A 281 -14.81 -16.50 10.00
CA LEU A 281 -14.50 -17.89 10.32
C LEU A 281 -15.39 -18.42 11.45
N PHE A 282 -15.88 -19.63 11.25
CA PHE A 282 -16.71 -20.38 12.17
C PHE A 282 -16.18 -21.81 12.34
N ARG A 283 -16.62 -22.50 13.41
CA ARG A 283 -16.42 -23.95 13.56
C ARG A 283 -17.64 -24.71 14.08
N ILE A 284 -17.75 -25.97 13.67
CA ILE A 284 -18.77 -26.94 14.10
C ILE A 284 -18.07 -28.19 14.65
N PRO A 285 -18.46 -28.75 15.80
CA PRO A 285 -17.92 -30.03 16.28
C PRO A 285 -18.23 -31.17 15.30
N VAL A 286 -17.28 -32.06 15.02
CA VAL A 286 -17.48 -33.19 14.09
C VAL A 286 -18.61 -34.12 14.53
N SER A 287 -18.86 -34.23 15.84
CA SER A 287 -20.00 -34.97 16.41
C SER A 287 -21.38 -34.43 16.00
N LYS A 288 -21.45 -33.21 15.43
CA LYS A 288 -22.68 -32.59 14.92
C LYS A 288 -22.94 -32.85 13.44
N LEU A 289 -22.01 -33.46 12.70
CA LEU A 289 -22.17 -33.67 11.26
C LEU A 289 -23.28 -34.69 10.92
N ASP A 290 -23.54 -35.67 11.79
CA ASP A 290 -24.63 -36.65 11.63
C ASP A 290 -26.03 -36.08 11.99
N GLU A 291 -26.13 -34.85 12.53
CA GLU A 291 -27.43 -34.24 12.91
C GLU A 291 -28.19 -33.71 11.68
N GLN A 292 -28.94 -34.60 11.03
CA GLN A 292 -29.74 -34.26 9.84
C GLN A 292 -30.97 -33.40 10.20
N GLY A 293 -31.22 -32.36 9.41
CA GLY A 293 -32.40 -31.49 9.49
C GLY A 293 -32.40 -30.44 10.61
N SER A 294 -31.71 -30.69 11.72
CA SER A 294 -31.63 -29.76 12.85
C SER A 294 -30.71 -28.57 12.54
N ALA A 295 -31.10 -27.37 12.98
CA ALA A 295 -30.30 -26.16 12.80
C ALA A 295 -29.10 -26.16 13.77
N ILE A 296 -27.89 -26.24 13.22
CA ILE A 296 -26.63 -26.27 13.97
C ILE A 296 -26.17 -24.83 14.23
N LEU A 297 -25.99 -24.46 15.51
CA LEU A 297 -25.36 -23.19 15.90
C LEU A 297 -23.83 -23.36 15.94
N PRO A 298 -23.06 -22.77 15.00
CA PRO A 298 -21.60 -22.82 15.02
C PRO A 298 -21.01 -21.84 16.03
N GLU A 299 -19.75 -22.04 16.42
CA GLU A 299 -18.97 -21.04 17.16
C GLU A 299 -18.33 -20.06 16.18
N GLN A 300 -18.52 -18.76 16.41
CA GLN A 300 -17.85 -17.70 15.63
C GLN A 300 -16.45 -17.43 16.17
N LEU A 301 -15.46 -17.30 15.28
CA LEU A 301 -14.05 -17.20 15.62
C LEU A 301 -13.43 -15.84 15.27
N THR A 302 -13.87 -15.19 14.20
CA THR A 302 -13.39 -13.86 13.73
C THR A 302 -14.54 -12.86 13.57
N THR A 303 -14.24 -11.61 13.18
CA THR A 303 -15.26 -10.59 12.81
C THR A 303 -15.27 -10.32 11.30
N ALA A 304 -16.39 -9.80 10.80
CA ALA A 304 -16.51 -9.36 9.40
C ALA A 304 -15.59 -8.18 9.05
N GLU A 305 -15.05 -7.45 10.04
CA GLU A 305 -14.06 -6.39 9.81
C GLU A 305 -12.67 -6.91 9.41
N GLN A 306 -12.42 -8.20 9.64
CA GLN A 306 -11.12 -8.82 9.38
C GLN A 306 -11.05 -9.53 8.02
N ASN A 307 -12.20 -9.80 7.38
CA ASN A 307 -12.32 -10.53 6.11
C ASN A 307 -11.40 -11.76 6.03
N CYS A 308 -11.64 -12.73 6.91
CA CYS A 308 -10.82 -13.93 7.05
C CYS A 308 -11.46 -15.14 6.36
N ASN A 309 -10.66 -15.82 5.55
CA ASN A 309 -10.98 -16.92 4.65
C ASN A 309 -9.89 -18.00 4.71
N TYR A 310 -10.10 -19.13 4.02
CA TYR A 310 -9.13 -20.24 3.92
C TYR A 310 -8.57 -20.67 5.29
N PRO A 311 -9.41 -21.16 6.22
CA PRO A 311 -8.95 -21.63 7.53
C PRO A 311 -8.05 -22.86 7.36
N ALA A 312 -6.91 -22.84 8.04
CA ALA A 312 -6.03 -23.99 8.24
C ALA A 312 -5.84 -24.17 9.76
N PRO A 313 -6.61 -25.05 10.41
CA PRO A 313 -6.40 -25.39 11.82
C PRO A 313 -5.10 -26.20 11.97
N GLY A 314 -4.20 -25.74 12.84
CA GLY A 314 -3.07 -26.53 13.34
C GLY A 314 -3.41 -27.29 14.61
N ARG A 315 -2.38 -27.64 15.38
CA ARG A 315 -2.47 -28.34 16.66
C ARG A 315 -3.01 -27.43 17.77
N ASP A 316 -2.46 -26.22 17.86
CA ASP A 316 -2.64 -25.24 18.94
C ASP A 316 -3.15 -23.90 18.41
N ASN A 317 -2.78 -23.52 17.17
CA ASN A 317 -3.22 -22.29 16.51
C ASN A 317 -4.15 -22.56 15.31
N LEU A 318 -5.02 -21.61 15.01
CA LEU A 318 -5.73 -21.49 13.73
C LEU A 318 -4.97 -20.50 12.86
N TYR A 319 -4.64 -20.91 11.65
CA TYR A 319 -4.04 -20.07 10.62
C TYR A 319 -5.13 -19.75 9.59
N MET A 320 -5.06 -18.57 8.98
CA MET A 320 -6.04 -18.18 7.96
C MET A 320 -5.47 -17.11 7.04
N THR A 321 -6.11 -16.91 5.88
CA THR A 321 -5.88 -15.73 5.04
C THR A 321 -6.85 -14.64 5.47
N CYS A 322 -6.39 -13.42 5.74
CA CYS A 322 -7.27 -12.28 5.97
C CYS A 322 -6.93 -11.14 5.01
N ALA A 323 -7.94 -10.42 4.53
CA ALA A 323 -7.74 -9.23 3.72
C ALA A 323 -7.55 -8.00 4.62
N PHE A 324 -6.43 -7.30 4.47
CA PHE A 324 -6.18 -6.05 5.17
C PHE A 324 -5.53 -5.00 4.28
N GLU A 325 -6.03 -3.76 4.34
CA GLU A 325 -5.58 -2.60 3.55
C GLU A 325 -5.45 -2.84 2.02
N GLY A 326 -6.21 -3.82 1.48
CA GLY A 326 -6.21 -4.20 0.06
C GLY A 326 -5.22 -5.30 -0.30
N THR A 327 -4.48 -5.84 0.67
CA THR A 327 -3.60 -7.01 0.52
C THR A 327 -4.17 -8.22 1.26
N LEU A 328 -4.03 -9.42 0.68
CA LEU A 328 -4.24 -10.68 1.39
C LEU A 328 -2.96 -11.07 2.13
N ASP A 329 -3.07 -11.42 3.41
CA ASP A 329 -1.96 -11.97 4.18
C ASP A 329 -2.39 -13.15 5.04
N VAL A 330 -1.42 -14.00 5.40
CA VAL A 330 -1.59 -15.10 6.34
C VAL A 330 -1.45 -14.57 7.77
N TYR A 331 -2.44 -14.89 8.61
CA TYR A 331 -2.48 -14.59 10.04
C TYR A 331 -2.59 -15.89 10.85
N ARG A 332 -2.26 -15.83 12.14
CA ARG A 332 -2.61 -16.85 13.14
C ARG A 332 -3.34 -16.27 14.34
N ILE A 333 -4.09 -17.14 15.02
CA ILE A 333 -4.73 -16.91 16.32
C ILE A 333 -4.84 -18.24 17.05
N ARG A 334 -5.23 -18.25 18.33
CA ARG A 334 -5.60 -19.50 19.04
C ARG A 334 -6.74 -20.22 18.28
N ARG A 335 -6.78 -21.56 18.32
CA ARG A 335 -7.86 -22.38 17.72
C ARG A 335 -9.31 -22.03 18.14
N THR A 336 -9.47 -21.24 19.20
CA THR A 336 -10.73 -20.76 19.78
C THR A 336 -11.16 -19.37 19.28
N GLY A 337 -10.40 -18.75 18.37
CA GLY A 337 -10.70 -17.43 17.82
C GLY A 337 -10.43 -16.27 18.78
N LEU A 338 -11.03 -15.11 18.45
CA LEU A 338 -10.84 -13.82 19.12
C LEU A 338 -11.34 -13.79 20.57
N VAL A 339 -12.36 -14.57 20.92
CA VAL A 339 -13.02 -14.52 22.24
C VAL A 339 -12.35 -15.49 23.21
N PRO A 340 -11.59 -15.03 24.22
CA PRO A 340 -10.89 -15.94 25.14
C PRO A 340 -11.83 -16.94 25.80
N VAL A 341 -11.42 -18.20 25.89
CA VAL A 341 -12.24 -19.27 26.53
C VAL A 341 -12.47 -18.98 28.02
N ALA A 342 -11.50 -18.33 28.68
CA ALA A 342 -11.58 -17.95 30.08
C ALA A 342 -12.55 -16.79 30.39
N TRP A 343 -13.16 -16.15 29.38
CA TRP A 343 -14.15 -15.11 29.61
C TRP A 343 -15.44 -15.68 30.19
N THR A 344 -15.83 -15.14 31.34
CA THR A 344 -17.10 -15.46 32.00
C THR A 344 -18.28 -14.88 31.24
N GLU A 345 -19.49 -15.33 31.58
CA GLU A 345 -20.73 -14.72 31.09
C GLU A 345 -20.77 -13.20 31.36
N GLN A 346 -20.39 -12.77 32.57
CA GLN A 346 -20.36 -11.35 32.94
C GLN A 346 -19.34 -10.57 32.09
N THR A 347 -18.14 -11.12 31.88
CA THR A 347 -17.12 -10.53 31.01
C THR A 347 -17.63 -10.35 29.58
N LEU A 348 -18.42 -11.30 29.06
CA LEU A 348 -19.04 -11.20 27.74
C LEU A 348 -20.17 -10.16 27.69
N LEU A 349 -20.98 -10.03 28.75
CA LEU A 349 -22.01 -9.00 28.84
C LEU A 349 -21.41 -7.59 28.92
N ASP A 350 -20.31 -7.42 29.63
CA ASP A 350 -19.59 -6.15 29.71
C ASP A 350 -18.88 -5.85 28.39
N ALA A 351 -18.17 -6.81 27.80
CA ALA A 351 -17.61 -6.70 26.46
C ALA A 351 -18.66 -6.30 25.41
N TYR A 352 -19.88 -6.85 25.51
CA TYR A 352 -20.99 -6.50 24.62
C TYR A 352 -21.41 -5.02 24.76
N ARG A 353 -21.58 -4.54 25.99
CA ARG A 353 -21.91 -3.14 26.29
C ARG A 353 -20.82 -2.18 25.78
N THR A 354 -19.56 -2.57 25.98
CA THR A 354 -18.39 -1.74 25.65
C THR A 354 -17.97 -1.82 24.19
N SER A 355 -18.32 -2.87 23.48
CA SER A 355 -17.98 -3.05 22.06
C SER A 355 -18.39 -1.84 21.22
N ARG A 356 -17.43 -1.35 20.44
CA ARG A 356 -17.56 -0.16 19.59
C ARG A 356 -17.91 -0.50 18.14
N SER A 357 -17.66 -1.74 17.73
CA SER A 357 -18.10 -2.28 16.44
C SER A 357 -19.38 -3.10 16.57
N ILE A 358 -20.21 -3.08 15.51
CA ILE A 358 -21.35 -3.98 15.35
C ILE A 358 -20.88 -5.42 15.05
N ALA A 359 -19.77 -5.60 14.32
CA ALA A 359 -19.21 -6.92 14.04
C ALA A 359 -18.65 -7.60 15.31
N GLU A 360 -18.00 -6.82 16.19
CA GLU A 360 -17.60 -7.28 17.54
C GLU A 360 -18.82 -7.65 18.41
N ARG A 361 -19.90 -6.85 18.40
CA ARG A 361 -21.14 -7.14 19.14
C ARG A 361 -21.79 -8.44 18.68
N THR A 362 -21.85 -8.65 17.37
CA THR A 362 -22.33 -9.89 16.74
C THR A 362 -21.49 -11.10 17.17
N LEU A 363 -20.16 -10.99 17.14
CA LEU A 363 -19.24 -12.01 17.67
C LEU A 363 -19.53 -12.33 19.14
N ILE A 364 -19.69 -11.32 19.99
CA ILE A 364 -19.89 -11.49 21.43
C ILE A 364 -21.28 -12.10 21.73
N ILE A 365 -22.34 -11.70 21.02
CA ILE A 365 -23.65 -12.36 21.12
C ILE A 365 -23.56 -13.81 20.67
N ASN A 366 -22.89 -14.11 19.55
CA ASN A 366 -22.75 -15.49 19.09
C ASN A 366 -21.93 -16.33 20.07
N ALA A 367 -20.90 -15.77 20.72
CA ALA A 367 -20.19 -16.44 21.81
C ALA A 367 -21.09 -16.71 23.02
N LEU A 368 -21.95 -15.76 23.43
CA LEU A 368 -22.95 -15.97 24.48
C LEU A 368 -23.94 -17.09 24.12
N ARG A 369 -24.54 -17.03 22.91
CA ARG A 369 -25.48 -18.03 22.38
C ARG A 369 -24.86 -19.42 22.27
N TYR A 370 -23.58 -19.51 21.89
CA TYR A 370 -22.86 -20.76 21.76
C TYR A 370 -22.57 -21.37 23.14
N ARG A 371 -21.95 -20.61 24.04
CA ARG A 371 -21.46 -21.07 25.36
C ARG A 371 -22.56 -21.26 26.40
N PHE A 372 -23.64 -20.49 26.34
CA PHE A 372 -24.66 -20.43 27.39
C PHE A 372 -26.07 -20.58 26.81
N GLU A 373 -26.72 -21.70 27.08
CA GLU A 373 -28.01 -22.08 26.49
C GLU A 373 -29.12 -21.05 26.71
N LYS A 374 -29.13 -20.34 27.85
CA LYS A 374 -30.14 -19.33 28.18
C LYS A 374 -30.21 -18.15 27.19
N TYR A 375 -29.17 -17.93 26.39
CA TYR A 375 -29.14 -16.91 25.32
C TYR A 375 -29.60 -17.44 23.96
N ARG A 376 -29.95 -18.73 23.82
CA ARG A 376 -30.55 -19.29 22.60
C ARG A 376 -32.04 -18.96 22.53
N ASN A 377 -32.36 -17.68 22.71
CA ASN A 377 -33.69 -17.13 22.91
C ASN A 377 -34.03 -16.05 21.88
N THR A 378 -35.30 -15.64 21.82
CA THR A 378 -35.80 -14.61 20.91
C THR A 378 -35.09 -13.26 21.11
N GLU A 379 -34.86 -12.83 22.36
CA GLU A 379 -34.20 -11.56 22.68
C GLU A 379 -32.79 -11.42 22.05
N SER A 380 -32.02 -12.51 22.05
CA SER A 380 -30.67 -12.53 21.45
C SER A 380 -30.74 -12.52 19.93
N LEU A 381 -31.78 -13.11 19.33
CA LEU A 381 -32.06 -13.03 17.89
C LEU A 381 -32.55 -11.64 17.49
N GLU A 382 -33.33 -10.96 18.32
CA GLU A 382 -33.75 -9.55 18.13
C GLU A 382 -32.56 -8.58 18.19
N LYS A 383 -31.59 -8.83 19.07
CA LYS A 383 -30.33 -8.08 19.08
C LYS A 383 -29.51 -8.32 17.82
N MET A 384 -29.39 -9.57 17.34
CA MET A 384 -28.75 -9.89 16.06
C MET A 384 -29.44 -9.19 14.88
N PHE A 385 -30.77 -9.31 14.80
CA PHE A 385 -31.60 -8.59 13.83
C PHE A 385 -31.33 -7.08 13.87
N SER A 386 -31.33 -6.48 15.07
CA SER A 386 -31.14 -5.04 15.25
C SER A 386 -29.76 -4.59 14.76
N HIS A 387 -28.70 -5.36 15.04
CA HIS A 387 -27.35 -5.07 14.54
C HIS A 387 -27.29 -5.02 13.02
N HIS A 388 -27.81 -6.04 12.32
CA HIS A 388 -27.83 -6.07 10.87
C HIS A 388 -28.77 -5.03 10.25
N PHE A 389 -29.86 -4.67 10.94
CA PHE A 389 -30.73 -3.56 10.50
C PHE A 389 -30.04 -2.20 10.62
N LEU A 390 -29.24 -1.99 11.67
CA LEU A 390 -28.51 -0.74 11.92
C LEU A 390 -27.35 -0.50 10.95
N THR A 391 -26.73 -1.56 10.44
CA THR A 391 -25.68 -1.50 9.40
C THR A 391 -26.23 -1.35 7.98
N GLY A 392 -27.53 -1.60 7.75
CA GLY A 392 -28.12 -1.69 6.41
C GLY A 392 -27.96 -3.06 5.76
N GLU A 393 -27.49 -4.07 6.49
CA GLU A 393 -27.31 -5.46 6.03
C GLU A 393 -28.69 -6.19 5.99
N TYR A 394 -29.63 -5.66 5.19
CA TYR A 394 -31.04 -6.03 5.25
C TYR A 394 -31.31 -7.52 4.99
N GLN A 395 -30.48 -8.20 4.19
CA GLN A 395 -30.62 -9.64 3.94
C GLN A 395 -30.32 -10.48 5.20
N ALA A 396 -29.30 -10.11 5.97
CA ALA A 396 -29.01 -10.73 7.26
C ALA A 396 -30.08 -10.38 8.31
N ALA A 397 -30.58 -9.14 8.30
CA ALA A 397 -31.71 -8.73 9.14
C ALA A 397 -32.97 -9.58 8.84
N LEU A 398 -33.35 -9.73 7.57
CA LEU A 398 -34.50 -10.55 7.14
C LEU A 398 -34.40 -12.03 7.57
N TYR A 399 -33.18 -12.58 7.59
CA TYR A 399 -32.90 -13.93 8.11
C TYR A 399 -33.24 -14.03 9.60
N PHE A 400 -32.64 -13.18 10.46
CA PHE A 400 -32.90 -13.21 11.90
C PHE A 400 -34.36 -12.86 12.24
N LEU A 401 -34.97 -11.95 11.49
CA LEU A 401 -36.40 -11.64 11.61
C LEU A 401 -37.29 -12.88 11.41
N GLY A 402 -36.92 -13.81 10.53
CA GLY A 402 -37.66 -15.08 10.36
C GLY A 402 -37.76 -15.90 11.65
N PHE A 403 -36.67 -15.99 12.42
CA PHE A 403 -36.67 -16.72 13.69
C PHE A 403 -37.41 -15.96 14.80
N VAL A 404 -37.26 -14.64 14.84
CA VAL A 404 -37.99 -13.78 15.79
C VAL A 404 -39.50 -13.87 15.54
N GLU A 405 -39.93 -13.72 14.29
CA GLU A 405 -41.33 -13.82 13.88
C GLU A 405 -41.90 -15.22 14.18
N ALA A 406 -41.15 -16.31 13.95
CA ALA A 406 -41.62 -17.66 14.24
C ALA A 406 -41.98 -17.86 15.72
N GLY A 407 -41.15 -17.36 16.64
CA GLY A 407 -41.34 -17.42 18.09
C GLY A 407 -42.32 -16.39 18.68
N ALA A 408 -42.86 -15.48 17.87
CA ALA A 408 -43.67 -14.35 18.33
C ALA A 408 -45.17 -14.68 18.52
N SER A 409 -45.86 -13.82 19.29
CA SER A 409 -47.31 -13.91 19.46
C SER A 409 -48.08 -13.58 18.18
N ALA A 410 -49.36 -13.96 18.10
CA ALA A 410 -50.20 -13.65 16.93
C ALA A 410 -50.43 -12.15 16.70
N ALA A 411 -50.28 -11.32 17.74
CA ALA A 411 -50.30 -9.87 17.59
C ALA A 411 -48.98 -9.36 17.01
N ASP A 412 -47.85 -9.77 17.59
CA ASP A 412 -46.52 -9.29 17.22
C ASP A 412 -46.11 -9.76 15.81
N LYS A 413 -46.54 -10.96 15.38
CA LYS A 413 -46.39 -11.45 14.01
C LYS A 413 -46.89 -10.48 12.95
N ARG A 414 -47.97 -9.71 13.20
CA ARG A 414 -48.43 -8.67 12.27
C ARG A 414 -47.50 -7.46 12.22
N GLY A 415 -46.88 -7.10 13.35
CA GLY A 415 -45.83 -6.07 13.40
C GLY A 415 -44.59 -6.51 12.62
N TYR A 416 -44.12 -7.73 12.83
CA TYR A 416 -42.99 -8.28 12.08
C TYR A 416 -43.28 -8.45 10.58
N ALA A 417 -44.52 -8.71 10.16
CA ALA A 417 -44.92 -8.70 8.74
C ALA A 417 -44.82 -7.31 8.09
N VAL A 418 -45.30 -6.25 8.77
CA VAL A 418 -45.12 -4.85 8.32
C VAL A 418 -43.65 -4.49 8.18
N LEU A 419 -42.83 -4.89 9.16
CA LEU A 419 -41.38 -4.70 9.14
C LEU A 419 -40.70 -5.47 8.00
N ARG A 420 -41.08 -6.73 7.76
CA ARG A 420 -40.55 -7.56 6.65
C ARG A 420 -40.80 -6.87 5.31
N ASN A 421 -42.03 -6.41 5.06
CA ASN A 421 -42.36 -5.66 3.86
C ASN A 421 -41.60 -4.33 3.73
N LEU A 422 -41.27 -3.65 4.83
CA LEU A 422 -40.41 -2.47 4.83
C LEU A 422 -38.95 -2.82 4.50
N LEU A 423 -38.40 -3.89 5.08
CA LEU A 423 -37.03 -4.36 4.82
C LEU A 423 -36.85 -4.78 3.36
N ASP A 424 -37.81 -5.47 2.76
CA ASP A 424 -37.80 -5.81 1.33
C ASP A 424 -37.66 -4.54 0.46
N VAL A 425 -38.41 -3.48 0.81
CA VAL A 425 -38.36 -2.17 0.12
C VAL A 425 -37.03 -1.46 0.32
N MET A 426 -36.46 -1.51 1.54
CA MET A 426 -35.17 -0.91 1.85
C MET A 426 -34.00 -1.65 1.16
N GLN A 427 -34.04 -2.99 1.13
CA GLN A 427 -33.07 -3.83 0.43
C GLN A 427 -33.09 -3.54 -1.07
N TYR A 428 -34.26 -3.54 -1.71
CA TYR A 428 -34.35 -3.19 -3.13
C TYR A 428 -33.90 -1.75 -3.39
N ARG A 429 -34.21 -0.78 -2.51
CA ARG A 429 -33.74 0.59 -2.68
C ARG A 429 -32.21 0.71 -2.60
N ALA A 430 -31.54 -0.14 -1.81
CA ALA A 430 -30.08 -0.19 -1.75
C ALA A 430 -29.45 -0.76 -3.04
N ARG A 431 -30.13 -1.70 -3.72
CA ARG A 431 -29.71 -2.25 -5.03
C ARG A 431 -29.83 -1.25 -6.20
N GLU A 432 -30.71 -0.25 -6.08
CA GLU A 432 -30.96 0.76 -7.13
C GLU A 432 -29.84 1.81 -7.21
N ARG A 433 -29.43 2.18 -8.44
CA ARG A 433 -28.58 3.35 -8.64
C ARG A 433 -29.32 4.62 -8.20
N LEU A 434 -28.62 5.51 -7.49
CA LEU A 434 -29.25 6.65 -6.79
C LEU A 434 -30.07 7.58 -7.69
N ASP A 435 -29.68 7.73 -8.96
CA ASP A 435 -30.29 8.58 -9.98
C ASP A 435 -31.55 7.98 -10.63
N GLN A 436 -31.67 6.65 -10.66
CA GLN A 436 -32.71 5.91 -11.39
C GLN A 436 -33.71 5.22 -10.44
N ILE A 437 -34.84 4.82 -11.02
CA ILE A 437 -35.88 3.99 -10.39
C ILE A 437 -36.29 2.98 -11.45
N SER A 438 -35.91 1.72 -11.29
CA SER A 438 -36.24 0.64 -12.22
C SER A 438 -37.76 0.37 -12.27
N PRO A 439 -38.31 -0.07 -13.42
CA PRO A 439 -39.70 -0.54 -13.52
C PRO A 439 -40.02 -1.64 -12.49
N GLU A 440 -39.07 -2.51 -12.22
CA GLU A 440 -39.14 -3.59 -11.23
C GLU A 440 -39.33 -3.02 -9.81
N PHE A 441 -38.56 -1.99 -9.44
CA PHE A 441 -38.71 -1.32 -8.14
C PHE A 441 -40.03 -0.53 -8.05
N VAL A 442 -40.52 0.09 -9.13
CA VAL A 442 -41.86 0.69 -9.16
C VAL A 442 -42.95 -0.36 -8.93
N ALA A 443 -42.83 -1.52 -9.58
CA ALA A 443 -43.78 -2.63 -9.41
C ALA A 443 -43.77 -3.15 -7.96
N LEU A 444 -42.59 -3.33 -7.36
CA LEU A 444 -42.43 -3.70 -5.95
C LEU A 444 -43.06 -2.67 -5.01
N LEU A 445 -42.80 -1.38 -5.20
CA LEU A 445 -43.39 -0.31 -4.38
C LEU A 445 -44.92 -0.32 -4.48
N ALA A 446 -45.48 -0.58 -5.66
CA ALA A 446 -46.92 -0.70 -5.87
C ALA A 446 -47.52 -1.96 -5.21
N GLU A 447 -46.82 -3.09 -5.26
CA GLU A 447 -47.21 -4.33 -4.58
C GLU A 447 -47.18 -4.15 -3.05
N LYS A 448 -46.04 -3.74 -2.50
CA LYS A 448 -45.81 -3.58 -1.06
C LYS A 448 -46.75 -2.55 -0.44
N ARG A 449 -47.10 -1.49 -1.18
CA ARG A 449 -48.19 -0.56 -0.80
C ARG A 449 -49.52 -1.29 -0.56
N ARG A 450 -49.97 -2.13 -1.50
CA ARG A 450 -51.23 -2.89 -1.39
C ARG A 450 -51.20 -3.92 -0.26
N VAL A 451 -50.03 -4.47 0.08
CA VAL A 451 -49.85 -5.35 1.24
C VAL A 451 -50.01 -4.55 2.53
N LEU A 452 -49.22 -3.49 2.71
CA LEU A 452 -49.22 -2.64 3.91
C LEU A 452 -50.58 -1.94 4.14
N GLU A 453 -51.30 -1.55 3.09
CA GLU A 453 -52.65 -0.98 3.20
C GLU A 453 -53.70 -2.00 3.69
N ARG A 454 -53.51 -3.31 3.44
CA ARG A 454 -54.36 -4.39 3.98
C ARG A 454 -53.98 -4.75 5.42
N GLU A 455 -52.69 -4.76 5.75
CA GLU A 455 -52.14 -5.03 7.09
C GLU A 455 -52.43 -3.90 8.11
N ASN A 456 -52.94 -2.76 7.64
CA ASN A 456 -53.32 -1.56 8.40
C ASN A 456 -54.38 -1.79 9.52
N SER A 457 -54.95 -2.99 9.64
CA SER A 457 -55.96 -3.37 10.63
C SER A 457 -55.34 -3.86 11.97
N GLY A 458 -54.94 -2.88 12.81
CA GLY A 458 -54.52 -3.10 14.21
C GLY A 458 -53.14 -2.53 14.59
N PHE A 459 -52.29 -2.28 13.57
CA PHE A 459 -50.96 -1.65 13.68
C PHE A 459 -50.86 -0.36 12.85
N LYS A 460 -51.97 0.39 12.77
CA LYS A 460 -52.16 1.56 11.89
C LYS A 460 -51.02 2.59 11.94
N SER A 461 -50.42 2.82 13.12
CA SER A 461 -49.30 3.75 13.26
C SER A 461 -48.03 3.25 12.58
N PHE A 462 -47.60 2.01 12.85
CA PHE A 462 -46.41 1.43 12.23
C PHE A 462 -46.59 1.16 10.73
N ALA A 463 -47.77 0.70 10.32
CA ALA A 463 -48.11 0.55 8.90
C ALA A 463 -48.06 1.90 8.14
N ASN A 464 -48.47 3.00 8.77
CA ASN A 464 -48.31 4.35 8.20
C ASN A 464 -46.83 4.75 8.05
N LEU A 465 -45.93 4.35 8.95
CA LEU A 465 -44.48 4.62 8.79
C LEU A 465 -43.88 3.83 7.63
N ALA A 466 -44.23 2.54 7.49
CA ALA A 466 -43.80 1.73 6.36
C ALA A 466 -44.34 2.28 5.03
N LEU A 467 -45.62 2.70 4.99
CA LEU A 467 -46.21 3.37 3.84
C LEU A 467 -45.54 4.73 3.54
N ALA A 468 -45.13 5.48 4.56
CA ALA A 468 -44.40 6.74 4.36
C ALA A 468 -43.02 6.51 3.73
N PHE A 469 -42.29 5.43 4.06
CA PHE A 469 -41.09 5.03 3.33
C PHE A 469 -41.39 4.67 1.86
N VAL A 470 -42.45 3.90 1.61
CA VAL A 470 -42.88 3.56 0.24
C VAL A 470 -43.24 4.82 -0.55
N ASP A 471 -43.98 5.77 0.03
CA ASP A 471 -44.28 7.06 -0.59
C ASP A 471 -43.02 7.91 -0.83
N LEU A 472 -42.08 7.92 0.11
CA LEU A 472 -40.81 8.64 0.00
C LEU A 472 -39.95 8.11 -1.15
N TYR A 473 -39.78 6.79 -1.26
CA TYR A 473 -39.04 6.17 -2.37
C TYR A 473 -39.82 6.23 -3.69
N SER A 474 -41.16 6.33 -3.66
CA SER A 474 -42.00 6.67 -4.82
C SER A 474 -41.90 8.15 -5.24
N ARG A 475 -41.02 8.95 -4.62
CA ARG A 475 -40.89 10.42 -4.78
C ARG A 475 -42.18 11.21 -4.48
N ASN A 476 -43.10 10.66 -3.68
CA ASN A 476 -44.34 11.31 -3.26
C ASN A 476 -44.20 11.92 -1.85
N SER A 477 -43.39 12.97 -1.75
CA SER A 477 -43.08 13.64 -0.48
C SER A 477 -44.31 14.19 0.26
N ALA A 478 -45.38 14.55 -0.46
CA ALA A 478 -46.63 15.02 0.14
C ALA A 478 -47.34 13.89 0.91
N LYS A 479 -47.53 12.73 0.28
CA LYS A 479 -48.12 11.55 0.97
C LYS A 479 -47.20 11.00 2.05
N ALA A 480 -45.88 10.98 1.83
CA ALA A 480 -44.92 10.57 2.86
C ALA A 480 -45.05 11.43 4.13
N LYS A 481 -45.20 12.75 3.96
CA LYS A 481 -45.44 13.70 5.07
C LYS A 481 -46.79 13.49 5.74
N GLU A 482 -47.86 13.28 4.97
CA GLU A 482 -49.20 12.98 5.48
C GLU A 482 -49.20 11.71 6.34
N ARG A 483 -48.66 10.61 5.80
CA ARG A 483 -48.54 9.31 6.48
C ARG A 483 -47.67 9.39 7.74
N PHE A 484 -46.55 10.09 7.68
CA PHE A 484 -45.69 10.35 8.84
C PHE A 484 -46.44 11.15 9.93
N SER A 485 -47.18 12.19 9.55
CA SER A 485 -47.94 13.03 10.49
C SER A 485 -49.15 12.31 11.11
N ALA A 486 -49.62 11.23 10.47
CA ALA A 486 -50.68 10.36 10.96
C ALA A 486 -50.19 9.26 11.95
N ALA A 487 -48.90 9.25 12.27
CA ALA A 487 -48.29 8.41 13.31
C ALA A 487 -47.74 9.29 14.45
N SER A 488 -47.54 8.71 15.64
CA SER A 488 -46.82 9.39 16.73
C SER A 488 -45.96 8.42 17.54
N VAL A 489 -44.92 8.95 18.22
CA VAL A 489 -44.00 8.14 19.03
C VAL A 489 -44.73 7.34 20.12
N ALA A 490 -45.74 7.95 20.76
CA ALA A 490 -46.54 7.33 21.82
C ALA A 490 -47.46 6.19 21.33
N GLN A 491 -47.69 6.06 20.02
CA GLN A 491 -48.46 4.95 19.43
C GLN A 491 -47.60 3.73 19.08
N GLN A 492 -46.27 3.87 19.08
CA GLN A 492 -45.35 2.78 18.78
C GLN A 492 -45.19 1.86 20.01
N ARG A 493 -45.34 0.56 19.81
CA ARG A 493 -45.42 -0.44 20.89
C ARG A 493 -44.10 -1.11 21.23
N SER A 494 -43.13 -1.08 20.31
CA SER A 494 -41.82 -1.74 20.45
C SER A 494 -40.64 -0.76 20.27
N PRO A 495 -39.43 -1.11 20.76
CA PRO A 495 -38.24 -0.30 20.54
C PRO A 495 -37.94 -0.08 19.06
N LEU A 496 -38.20 -1.10 18.24
CA LEU A 496 -37.95 -1.09 16.81
C LEU A 496 -38.89 -0.16 16.05
N GLU A 497 -40.19 -0.15 16.38
CA GLU A 497 -41.15 0.78 15.79
C GLU A 497 -40.74 2.25 16.03
N GLN A 498 -40.27 2.58 17.24
CA GLN A 498 -39.76 3.92 17.56
C GLN A 498 -38.45 4.23 16.85
N TYR A 499 -37.60 3.23 16.63
CA TYR A 499 -36.37 3.40 15.86
C TYR A 499 -36.64 3.65 14.37
N VAL A 500 -37.59 2.92 13.77
CA VAL A 500 -38.08 3.15 12.40
C VAL A 500 -38.72 4.54 12.27
N TYR A 501 -39.50 4.98 13.26
CA TYR A 501 -40.02 6.35 13.34
C TYR A 501 -38.88 7.39 13.31
N PHE A 502 -37.86 7.18 14.15
CA PHE A 502 -36.69 8.06 14.22
C PHE A 502 -35.91 8.13 12.91
N LEU A 503 -35.60 6.97 12.29
CA LEU A 503 -34.95 6.91 10.97
C LEU A 503 -35.74 7.67 9.90
N LEU A 504 -37.04 7.42 9.79
CA LEU A 504 -37.92 8.08 8.82
C LEU A 504 -37.93 9.59 9.05
N SER A 505 -38.13 10.03 10.29
CA SER A 505 -38.17 11.46 10.64
C SER A 505 -36.86 12.17 10.26
N ARG A 506 -35.71 11.51 10.46
CA ARG A 506 -34.40 12.03 10.06
C ARG A 506 -34.31 12.14 8.55
N GLN A 507 -34.65 11.09 7.81
CA GLN A 507 -34.59 11.09 6.34
C GLN A 507 -35.53 12.15 5.72
N LEU A 508 -36.73 12.33 6.28
CA LEU A 508 -37.67 13.38 5.87
C LEU A 508 -37.14 14.80 6.18
N ALA A 509 -36.41 14.99 7.28
CA ALA A 509 -35.82 16.27 7.65
C ALA A 509 -34.58 16.60 6.79
N ASP A 510 -33.69 15.63 6.56
CA ASP A 510 -32.53 15.76 5.68
C ASP A 510 -32.96 16.06 4.22
N GLN A 511 -34.12 15.53 3.77
CA GLN A 511 -34.76 15.89 2.49
C GLN A 511 -35.65 17.15 2.54
N LYS A 512 -35.70 17.88 3.66
CA LYS A 512 -36.49 19.11 3.87
C LYS A 512 -38.01 18.96 3.69
N ILE A 513 -38.54 17.74 3.81
CA ILE A 513 -39.98 17.43 3.70
C ILE A 513 -40.71 17.83 5.00
N ILE A 514 -40.05 17.62 6.14
CA ILE A 514 -40.44 18.17 7.46
C ILE A 514 -39.42 19.21 7.92
N GLY A 515 -39.84 20.13 8.79
CA GLY A 515 -38.96 21.10 9.41
C GLY A 515 -38.02 20.45 10.43
N VAL A 516 -36.81 20.98 10.61
CA VAL A 516 -35.82 20.40 11.52
C VAL A 516 -36.31 20.40 12.98
N ASP A 517 -37.10 21.39 13.40
CA ASP A 517 -37.73 21.42 14.74
C ASP A 517 -38.68 20.24 14.98
N VAL A 518 -39.43 19.81 13.95
CA VAL A 518 -40.30 18.63 14.03
C VAL A 518 -39.47 17.37 14.26
N TRP A 519 -38.30 17.27 13.62
CA TRP A 519 -37.36 16.17 13.86
C TRP A 519 -36.77 16.22 15.28
N TYR A 520 -36.40 17.39 15.79
CA TYR A 520 -35.91 17.53 17.17
C TYR A 520 -36.97 17.12 18.21
N ASP A 521 -38.23 17.55 18.03
CA ASP A 521 -39.33 17.19 18.94
C ASP A 521 -39.63 15.68 18.91
N VAL A 522 -39.55 15.05 17.74
CA VAL A 522 -39.64 13.58 17.57
C VAL A 522 -38.46 12.86 18.23
N ALA A 523 -37.23 13.28 17.93
CA ALA A 523 -36.02 12.65 18.47
C ALA A 523 -35.97 12.76 20.01
N ALA A 524 -36.34 13.93 20.56
CA ALA A 524 -36.46 14.12 21.99
C ALA A 524 -37.55 13.23 22.61
N SER A 525 -38.69 13.06 21.95
CA SER A 525 -39.76 12.15 22.38
C SER A 525 -39.29 10.69 22.40
N VAL A 526 -38.55 10.25 21.38
CA VAL A 526 -37.96 8.91 21.29
C VAL A 526 -36.91 8.69 22.39
N ALA A 527 -35.99 9.63 22.59
CA ALA A 527 -34.95 9.55 23.62
C ALA A 527 -35.48 9.52 25.07
N GLN A 528 -36.70 10.00 25.30
CA GLN A 528 -37.38 10.02 26.61
C GLN A 528 -38.39 8.87 26.78
N SER A 529 -38.54 8.01 25.77
CA SER A 529 -39.49 6.91 25.77
C SER A 529 -39.22 5.88 26.88
N GLY A 530 -40.29 5.42 27.53
CA GLY A 530 -40.22 4.30 28.49
C GLY A 530 -39.95 2.94 27.84
N ILE A 531 -40.08 2.82 26.51
CA ILE A 531 -39.95 1.56 25.77
C ILE A 531 -38.49 1.30 25.35
N LEU A 532 -37.68 2.35 25.14
CA LEU A 532 -36.27 2.18 24.75
C LEU A 532 -35.38 1.80 25.95
N GLY A 533 -34.44 0.89 25.71
CA GLY A 533 -33.30 0.68 26.60
C GLY A 533 -32.33 1.86 26.59
N ASP A 534 -31.52 1.99 27.65
CA ASP A 534 -30.67 3.17 27.87
C ASP A 534 -29.58 3.35 26.81
N GLU A 535 -29.16 2.26 26.17
CA GLU A 535 -28.29 2.30 24.98
C GLU A 535 -28.93 3.10 23.83
N SER A 536 -30.16 2.74 23.44
CA SER A 536 -30.88 3.39 22.35
C SER A 536 -31.22 4.84 22.70
N LYS A 537 -31.55 5.13 23.97
CA LYS A 537 -31.74 6.49 24.47
C LYS A 537 -30.45 7.31 24.36
N ALA A 538 -29.30 6.76 24.78
CA ALA A 538 -28.00 7.42 24.69
C ALA A 538 -27.56 7.66 23.23
N PHE A 539 -27.85 6.70 22.33
CA PHE A 539 -27.63 6.87 20.90
C PHE A 539 -28.47 8.03 20.34
N VAL A 540 -29.80 8.01 20.49
CA VAL A 540 -30.67 9.06 19.94
C VAL A 540 -30.32 10.43 20.54
N SER A 541 -30.04 10.49 21.84
CA SER A 541 -29.58 11.72 22.52
C SER A 541 -28.26 12.24 21.94
N SER A 542 -27.31 11.35 21.64
CA SER A 542 -26.04 11.70 20.99
C SER A 542 -26.24 12.22 19.55
N VAL A 543 -27.20 11.66 18.80
CA VAL A 543 -27.53 12.14 17.45
C VAL A 543 -28.18 13.53 17.48
N ILE A 544 -29.01 13.83 18.49
CA ILE A 544 -29.56 15.19 18.71
C ILE A 544 -28.42 16.21 18.88
N VAL A 545 -27.48 15.95 19.79
CA VAL A 545 -26.31 16.81 20.03
C VAL A 545 -25.46 16.94 18.76
N GLY A 546 -25.19 15.83 18.08
CA GLY A 546 -24.42 15.81 16.83
C GLY A 546 -25.07 16.65 15.72
N LYS A 547 -26.40 16.62 15.56
CA LYS A 547 -27.11 17.41 14.54
C LYS A 547 -27.13 18.91 14.87
N VAL A 548 -27.13 19.29 16.16
CA VAL A 548 -26.90 20.69 16.57
C VAL A 548 -25.49 21.14 16.19
N ALA A 549 -24.47 20.31 16.42
CA ALA A 549 -23.09 20.62 16.05
C ALA A 549 -22.85 20.64 14.51
N GLU A 550 -23.59 19.82 13.76
CA GLU A 550 -23.64 19.87 12.30
C GLU A 550 -24.17 21.22 11.81
N ALA A 551 -25.35 21.62 12.31
CA ALA A 551 -26.09 22.80 11.85
C ALA A 551 -25.52 24.15 12.33
N HIS A 552 -24.97 24.21 13.55
CA HIS A 552 -24.43 25.43 14.16
C HIS A 552 -22.92 25.27 14.39
N LYS A 553 -22.09 26.22 13.93
CA LYS A 553 -20.63 26.15 14.09
C LYS A 553 -20.07 26.96 15.25
N MET A 554 -20.73 28.06 15.63
CA MET A 554 -20.31 28.86 16.78
C MET A 554 -20.80 28.22 18.10
N PRO A 555 -19.99 28.22 19.17
CA PRO A 555 -20.35 27.57 20.43
C PRO A 555 -21.53 28.28 21.12
N ALA A 556 -21.68 29.60 20.95
CA ALA A 556 -22.81 30.36 21.47
C ALA A 556 -24.14 29.97 20.80
N ASP A 557 -24.16 29.83 19.47
CA ASP A 557 -25.35 29.39 18.72
C ASP A 557 -25.76 27.96 19.10
N ARG A 558 -24.76 27.07 19.25
CA ARG A 558 -24.98 25.72 19.77
C ARG A 558 -25.58 25.75 21.17
N LEU A 559 -25.05 26.58 22.07
CA LEU A 559 -25.54 26.68 23.44
C LEU A 559 -27.01 27.15 23.47
N ALA A 560 -27.34 28.21 22.73
CA ALA A 560 -28.71 28.69 22.59
C ALA A 560 -29.65 27.61 22.00
N ARG A 561 -29.18 26.84 21.02
CA ARG A 561 -29.98 25.75 20.41
C ARG A 561 -30.17 24.56 21.36
N ILE A 562 -29.12 24.14 22.08
CA ILE A 562 -29.19 23.10 23.11
C ILE A 562 -30.17 23.52 24.21
N GLN A 563 -30.09 24.76 24.69
CA GLN A 563 -31.00 25.32 25.69
C GLN A 563 -32.46 25.34 25.22
N SER A 564 -32.71 25.71 23.94
CA SER A 564 -34.05 25.68 23.34
C SER A 564 -34.66 24.28 23.27
N ILE A 565 -33.84 23.25 23.00
CA ILE A 565 -34.28 21.84 23.03
C ILE A 565 -34.51 21.39 24.48
N HIS A 566 -33.54 21.67 25.35
CA HIS A 566 -33.53 21.28 26.77
C HIS A 566 -34.74 21.82 27.53
N ALA A 567 -35.21 23.03 27.23
CA ALA A 567 -36.43 23.62 27.81
C ALA A 567 -37.72 22.80 27.55
N LYS A 568 -37.72 21.86 26.59
CA LYS A 568 -38.84 20.94 26.29
C LYS A 568 -38.63 19.52 26.86
N VAL A 569 -37.50 19.25 27.52
CA VAL A 569 -37.11 17.90 27.97
C VAL A 569 -37.51 17.68 29.42
N LYS A 570 -37.97 16.46 29.74
CA LYS A 570 -38.31 16.02 31.09
C LYS A 570 -37.04 15.91 31.93
N SER A 571 -36.99 16.68 33.02
CA SER A 571 -35.91 16.63 34.01
C SER A 571 -35.73 15.22 34.60
N GLY A 572 -34.47 14.85 34.87
CA GLY A 572 -34.06 13.54 35.34
C GLY A 572 -33.98 12.47 34.24
N SER A 573 -34.20 12.82 32.97
CA SER A 573 -34.02 11.89 31.85
C SER A 573 -32.55 11.77 31.41
N LEU A 574 -32.25 10.73 30.62
CA LEU A 574 -30.92 10.56 30.01
C LEU A 574 -30.59 11.72 29.07
N LEU A 575 -31.57 12.17 28.27
CA LEU A 575 -31.43 13.33 27.39
C LEU A 575 -31.20 14.62 28.18
N ASP A 576 -31.96 14.86 29.25
CA ASP A 576 -31.76 15.99 30.18
C ASP A 576 -30.32 16.03 30.70
N THR A 577 -29.80 14.90 31.20
CA THR A 577 -28.43 14.82 31.70
C THR A 577 -27.39 15.09 30.61
N LEU A 578 -27.58 14.55 29.39
CA LEU A 578 -26.66 14.79 28.28
C LEU A 578 -26.68 16.27 27.84
N LEU A 579 -27.84 16.88 27.68
CA LEU A 579 -27.97 18.30 27.31
C LEU A 579 -27.37 19.22 28.38
N ASN A 580 -27.63 18.96 29.66
CA ASN A 580 -26.97 19.65 30.77
C ASN A 580 -25.43 19.55 30.70
N SER A 581 -24.90 18.37 30.40
CA SER A 581 -23.44 18.19 30.23
C SER A 581 -22.89 18.99 29.05
N GLN A 582 -23.64 19.07 27.95
CA GLN A 582 -23.27 19.84 26.75
C GLN A 582 -23.34 21.35 26.99
N GLU A 583 -24.32 21.84 27.76
CA GLU A 583 -24.32 23.24 28.17
C GLU A 583 -23.07 23.62 28.97
N ALA A 584 -22.65 22.76 29.92
CA ALA A 584 -21.45 23.01 30.73
C ALA A 584 -20.18 23.03 29.86
N ILE A 585 -20.06 22.11 28.89
CA ILE A 585 -18.92 22.06 27.96
C ILE A 585 -18.93 23.21 26.94
N LEU A 586 -20.10 23.64 26.46
CA LEU A 586 -20.21 24.81 25.59
C LEU A 586 -19.89 26.10 26.35
N LYS A 587 -20.22 26.19 27.65
CA LYS A 587 -19.74 27.29 28.52
C LYS A 587 -18.21 27.29 28.64
N VAL A 588 -17.56 26.14 28.86
CA VAL A 588 -16.09 25.98 28.77
C VAL A 588 -15.54 26.47 27.42
N ALA A 589 -16.20 26.15 26.30
CA ALA A 589 -15.78 26.58 24.97
C ALA A 589 -15.87 28.11 24.77
N ILE A 590 -16.86 28.78 25.38
CA ILE A 590 -17.09 30.23 25.29
C ILE A 590 -16.23 31.02 26.30
N SER A 591 -15.77 30.40 27.40
CA SER A 591 -14.96 31.03 28.45
C SER A 591 -13.72 31.73 27.91
N GLN A 592 -13.57 33.00 28.29
CA GLN A 592 -12.50 33.92 27.86
C GLN A 592 -11.29 33.94 28.82
N ASN A 593 -11.41 33.35 30.01
CA ASN A 593 -10.36 33.27 31.02
C ASN A 593 -10.40 31.91 31.74
N ASP A 594 -9.27 31.53 32.36
CA ASP A 594 -9.10 30.22 33.00
C ASP A 594 -10.05 30.02 34.21
N SER A 595 -10.44 31.08 34.92
CA SER A 595 -11.34 30.98 36.09
C SER A 595 -12.76 30.58 35.68
N ASP A 596 -13.30 31.20 34.63
CA ASP A 596 -14.62 30.84 34.09
C ASP A 596 -14.58 29.47 33.39
N GLU A 597 -13.44 29.12 32.79
CA GLU A 597 -13.20 27.79 32.20
C GLU A 597 -13.19 26.70 33.27
N ASP A 598 -12.45 26.91 34.37
CA ASP A 598 -12.37 25.99 35.51
C ASP A 598 -13.72 25.84 36.22
N LYS A 599 -14.46 26.94 36.43
CA LYS A 599 -15.81 26.90 37.01
C LYS A 599 -16.78 26.10 36.15
N SER A 600 -16.80 26.35 34.83
CA SER A 600 -17.67 25.64 33.89
C SER A 600 -17.29 24.15 33.80
N PHE A 601 -15.99 23.83 33.86
CA PHE A 601 -15.52 22.46 33.92
C PHE A 601 -15.87 21.76 35.25
N GLN A 602 -15.83 22.45 36.40
CA GLN A 602 -16.29 21.89 37.66
C GLN A 602 -17.79 21.52 37.62
N ASP A 603 -18.61 22.34 36.98
CA ASP A 603 -20.04 22.04 36.81
C ASP A 603 -20.27 20.84 35.87
N PHE A 604 -19.51 20.74 34.76
CA PHE A 604 -19.48 19.50 33.96
C PHE A 604 -19.05 18.29 34.81
N ASN A 605 -17.99 18.41 35.61
CA ASN A 605 -17.45 17.29 36.38
C ASN A 605 -18.42 16.79 37.45
N LYS A 606 -19.22 17.68 38.06
CA LYS A 606 -20.34 17.31 38.97
C LYS A 606 -21.42 16.50 38.24
N ILE A 607 -21.69 16.80 36.97
CA ILE A 607 -22.63 16.04 36.14
C ILE A 607 -22.00 14.68 35.79
N PHE A 608 -20.76 14.68 35.30
CA PHE A 608 -20.05 13.47 34.88
C PHE A 608 -19.92 12.45 36.01
N ALA A 609 -19.53 12.88 37.22
CA ALA A 609 -19.42 12.00 38.40
C ALA A 609 -20.74 11.29 38.74
N LYS A 610 -21.89 11.95 38.59
CA LYS A 610 -23.24 11.37 38.82
C LYS A 610 -23.65 10.32 37.78
N THR A 611 -22.97 10.26 36.64
CA THR A 611 -23.27 9.27 35.58
C THR A 611 -22.45 8.00 35.69
N SER A 612 -21.52 7.91 36.65
CA SER A 612 -20.55 6.79 36.77
C SER A 612 -21.19 5.39 36.79
N ASP A 613 -22.31 5.21 37.48
CA ASP A 613 -23.06 3.94 37.50
C ASP A 613 -23.90 3.68 36.23
N GLN A 614 -24.07 4.68 35.36
CA GLN A 614 -24.90 4.61 34.15
C GLN A 614 -24.03 4.51 32.88
N TYR A 615 -23.44 3.33 32.67
CA TYR A 615 -22.48 3.02 31.61
C TYR A 615 -22.68 3.78 30.28
N TYR A 616 -23.84 3.60 29.62
CA TYR A 616 -24.10 4.19 28.30
C TYR A 616 -24.17 5.73 28.32
N LEU A 617 -24.67 6.31 29.41
CA LEU A 617 -24.73 7.76 29.58
C LEU A 617 -23.36 8.33 29.95
N ASN A 618 -22.60 7.68 30.84
CA ASN A 618 -21.24 8.10 31.17
C ASN A 618 -20.37 8.21 29.91
N ARG A 619 -20.40 7.15 29.08
CA ARG A 619 -19.74 7.12 27.77
C ARG A 619 -20.22 8.24 26.86
N ALA A 620 -21.53 8.45 26.73
CA ALA A 620 -22.08 9.51 25.87
C ALA A 620 -21.63 10.91 26.32
N VAL A 621 -21.67 11.19 27.63
CA VAL A 621 -21.21 12.46 28.21
C VAL A 621 -19.71 12.66 27.97
N ALA A 622 -18.86 11.66 28.24
CA ALA A 622 -17.42 11.75 28.01
C ALA A 622 -17.08 11.99 26.53
N VAL A 623 -17.65 11.20 25.62
CA VAL A 623 -17.35 11.28 24.18
C VAL A 623 -17.83 12.62 23.59
N GLN A 624 -19.06 13.06 23.89
CA GLN A 624 -19.57 14.34 23.38
C GLN A 624 -18.80 15.54 23.96
N ALA A 625 -18.34 15.45 25.20
CA ALA A 625 -17.47 16.46 25.81
C ALA A 625 -16.10 16.52 25.10
N VAL A 626 -15.45 15.38 24.88
CA VAL A 626 -14.16 15.32 24.16
C VAL A 626 -14.29 15.85 22.73
N LEU A 627 -15.32 15.45 21.98
CA LEU A 627 -15.56 15.95 20.61
C LEU A 627 -15.75 17.46 20.57
N THR A 628 -16.58 18.02 21.45
CA THR A 628 -16.82 19.47 21.50
C THR A 628 -15.58 20.25 21.93
N LEU A 629 -14.81 19.75 22.90
CA LEU A 629 -13.57 20.40 23.34
C LEU A 629 -12.46 20.31 22.27
N ALA A 630 -12.42 19.23 21.49
CA ALA A 630 -11.50 19.07 20.36
C ALA A 630 -11.80 20.10 19.26
N GLU A 631 -13.07 20.24 18.85
CA GLU A 631 -13.48 21.19 17.80
C GLU A 631 -13.17 22.64 18.18
N PHE A 632 -13.29 23.02 19.45
CA PHE A 632 -12.95 24.35 19.96
C PHE A 632 -11.52 24.45 20.54
N ASN A 633 -10.63 23.50 20.24
CA ASN A 633 -9.21 23.47 20.64
C ASN A 633 -8.93 23.61 22.16
N LYS A 634 -9.89 23.27 23.03
CA LYS A 634 -9.79 23.33 24.51
C LYS A 634 -9.01 22.13 25.08
N THR A 635 -7.79 21.91 24.58
CA THR A 635 -6.95 20.72 24.84
C THR A 635 -6.60 20.50 26.32
N ARG A 636 -6.53 21.58 27.14
CA ARG A 636 -6.31 21.50 28.59
C ARG A 636 -7.43 20.71 29.26
N VAL A 637 -8.68 21.16 29.08
CA VAL A 637 -9.87 20.55 29.68
C VAL A 637 -10.17 19.19 29.05
N MET A 638 -9.93 19.03 27.75
CA MET A 638 -10.08 17.73 27.07
C MET A 638 -9.25 16.63 27.75
N GLY A 639 -8.01 16.94 28.17
CA GLY A 639 -7.16 16.04 28.94
C GLY A 639 -7.72 15.70 30.33
N PHE A 640 -8.41 16.63 30.98
CA PHE A 640 -9.08 16.36 32.26
C PHE A 640 -10.33 15.49 32.09
N VAL A 641 -11.15 15.73 31.05
CA VAL A 641 -12.31 14.87 30.74
C VAL A 641 -11.86 13.44 30.46
N ALA A 642 -10.87 13.25 29.60
CA ALA A 642 -10.35 11.92 29.28
C ALA A 642 -9.68 11.24 30.49
N GLY A 643 -8.99 12.01 31.34
CA GLY A 643 -8.40 11.50 32.59
C GLY A 643 -9.44 11.06 33.61
N ASN A 644 -10.53 11.84 33.77
CA ASN A 644 -11.63 11.49 34.66
C ASN A 644 -12.41 10.26 34.14
N TRP A 645 -12.55 10.11 32.83
CA TRP A 645 -13.14 8.91 32.23
C TRP A 645 -12.28 7.66 32.46
N LEU A 646 -10.96 7.79 32.28
CA LEU A 646 -10.01 6.71 32.59
C LEU A 646 -10.03 6.33 34.08
N ALA A 647 -10.19 7.29 34.98
CA ALA A 647 -10.30 7.04 36.42
C ALA A 647 -11.66 6.45 36.85
N ALA A 648 -12.73 6.70 36.08
CA ALA A 648 -14.06 6.11 36.32
C ALA A 648 -14.17 4.68 35.80
N ALA A 649 -13.45 4.33 34.72
CA ALA A 649 -13.38 2.97 34.22
C ALA A 649 -12.51 2.08 35.12
N LYS A 650 -13.05 0.95 35.59
CA LYS A 650 -12.31 -0.01 36.42
C LYS A 650 -11.32 -0.81 35.56
N LEU A 651 -10.14 -1.14 36.07
CA LEU A 651 -9.12 -1.90 35.32
C LEU A 651 -9.63 -3.28 34.84
N SER A 652 -10.59 -3.87 35.55
CA SER A 652 -11.26 -5.13 35.23
C SER A 652 -12.39 -4.99 34.19
N ASP A 653 -12.77 -3.77 33.81
CA ASP A 653 -13.83 -3.47 32.83
C ASP A 653 -13.23 -3.37 31.42
N THR A 654 -13.90 -3.95 30.43
CA THR A 654 -13.54 -3.83 29.01
C THR A 654 -13.57 -2.37 28.51
N GLU A 655 -14.29 -1.47 29.21
CA GLU A 655 -14.30 -0.03 28.93
C GLU A 655 -12.95 0.65 29.17
N PHE A 656 -12.15 0.16 30.13
CA PHE A 656 -10.88 0.77 30.51
C PHE A 656 -9.95 0.92 29.30
N MET A 657 -9.91 -0.09 28.43
CA MET A 657 -9.09 -0.08 27.21
C MET A 657 -9.48 1.06 26.26
N HIS A 658 -10.76 1.38 26.14
CA HIS A 658 -11.25 2.48 25.30
C HIS A 658 -10.99 3.85 25.94
N ALA A 659 -11.24 3.99 27.25
CA ALA A 659 -10.93 5.23 27.98
C ALA A 659 -9.42 5.52 27.96
N ARG A 660 -8.58 4.48 28.11
CA ARG A 660 -7.12 4.52 28.01
C ARG A 660 -6.67 4.97 26.62
N ASP A 661 -7.17 4.35 25.55
CA ASP A 661 -6.84 4.75 24.18
C ASP A 661 -7.24 6.21 23.89
N GLN A 662 -8.40 6.67 24.38
CA GLN A 662 -8.80 8.07 24.22
C GLN A 662 -7.87 9.02 24.99
N TYR A 663 -7.55 8.69 26.24
CA TYR A 663 -6.63 9.47 27.07
C TYR A 663 -5.25 9.59 26.41
N VAL A 664 -4.69 8.46 25.96
CA VAL A 664 -3.40 8.43 25.24
C VAL A 664 -3.46 9.32 24.00
N SER A 665 -4.51 9.26 23.18
CA SER A 665 -4.64 10.12 22.00
C SER A 665 -4.58 11.61 22.38
N VAL A 666 -5.47 12.04 23.29
CA VAL A 666 -5.60 13.43 23.74
C VAL A 666 -4.31 13.98 24.35
N VAL A 667 -3.63 13.16 25.16
CA VAL A 667 -2.44 13.58 25.91
C VAL A 667 -1.21 13.61 25.00
N LEU A 668 -1.08 12.68 24.06
CA LEU A 668 -0.02 12.73 23.05
C LEU A 668 -0.22 13.92 22.09
N ASP A 669 -1.44 14.20 21.63
CA ASP A 669 -1.73 15.39 20.81
C ASP A 669 -1.24 16.68 21.52
N LYS A 670 -1.49 16.78 22.83
CA LYS A 670 -1.00 17.87 23.67
C LYS A 670 0.54 17.88 23.83
N ALA A 671 1.16 16.72 24.02
CA ALA A 671 2.61 16.59 24.17
C ALA A 671 3.37 16.99 22.89
N TYR A 672 2.94 16.48 21.74
CA TYR A 672 3.46 16.87 20.43
C TYR A 672 3.16 18.35 20.12
N GLY A 673 2.03 18.89 20.59
CA GLY A 673 1.71 20.32 20.49
C GLY A 673 2.66 21.23 21.29
N PHE A 674 3.19 20.77 22.43
CA PHE A 674 4.27 21.48 23.15
C PHE A 674 5.62 21.29 22.46
N TRP A 675 5.93 20.07 22.00
CA TRP A 675 7.16 19.76 21.28
C TRP A 675 7.32 20.63 20.03
N ALA A 676 6.28 20.74 19.20
CA ALA A 676 6.28 21.57 17.99
C ALA A 676 6.47 23.07 18.28
N LYS A 677 6.18 23.51 19.52
CA LYS A 677 6.43 24.88 20.02
C LYS A 677 7.79 25.03 20.72
N GLN A 678 8.65 24.01 20.66
CA GLN A 678 9.96 23.93 21.33
C GLN A 678 9.90 24.00 22.86
N ASP A 679 8.76 23.65 23.47
CA ASP A 679 8.61 23.50 24.92
C ASP A 679 8.83 22.04 25.35
N SER A 680 10.08 21.57 25.25
CA SER A 680 10.50 20.23 25.66
C SER A 680 10.17 19.91 27.13
N LYS A 681 10.14 20.93 27.99
CA LYS A 681 9.83 20.78 29.42
C LYS A 681 8.36 20.43 29.64
N SER A 682 7.43 21.16 29.02
CA SER A 682 6.01 20.81 29.10
C SER A 682 5.72 19.50 28.34
N ALA A 683 6.35 19.28 27.18
CA ALA A 683 6.20 18.03 26.44
C ALA A 683 6.61 16.80 27.27
N SER A 684 7.80 16.80 27.89
CA SER A 684 8.29 15.69 28.72
C SER A 684 7.41 15.43 29.95
N GLN A 685 6.87 16.47 30.60
CA GLN A 685 5.92 16.31 31.70
C GLN A 685 4.60 15.66 31.25
N VAL A 686 4.11 16.01 30.06
CA VAL A 686 2.88 15.43 29.50
C VAL A 686 3.11 13.98 29.06
N TYR A 687 4.23 13.66 28.41
CA TYR A 687 4.60 12.27 28.11
C TYR A 687 4.76 11.43 29.38
N TYR A 688 5.46 11.94 30.41
CA TYR A 688 5.60 11.24 31.69
C TYR A 688 4.25 10.96 32.37
N SER A 689 3.29 11.89 32.23
CA SER A 689 1.93 11.71 32.75
C SER A 689 1.18 10.59 32.03
N ALA A 690 1.31 10.50 30.69
CA ALA A 690 0.80 9.37 29.92
C ALA A 690 1.47 8.05 30.33
N VAL A 691 2.82 8.00 30.32
CA VAL A 691 3.60 6.84 30.78
C VAL A 691 3.07 6.31 32.12
N ARG A 692 3.02 7.15 33.16
CA ARG A 692 2.62 6.75 34.51
C ARG A 692 1.21 6.15 34.58
N LEU A 693 0.29 6.59 33.72
CA LEU A 693 -1.13 6.20 33.77
C LEU A 693 -1.50 5.08 32.80
N THR A 694 -0.73 4.86 31.73
CA THR A 694 -1.13 3.94 30.64
C THR A 694 -0.07 2.97 30.16
N ASP A 695 1.22 3.13 30.54
CA ASP A 695 2.33 2.26 30.11
C ASP A 695 2.35 2.10 28.57
N ASP A 696 2.22 3.23 27.85
CA ASP A 696 2.06 3.29 26.40
C ASP A 696 3.39 3.50 25.66
N GLN A 697 3.60 2.74 24.57
CA GLN A 697 4.86 2.74 23.82
C GLN A 697 5.14 4.07 23.09
N GLU A 698 4.13 4.78 22.57
CA GLU A 698 4.33 6.11 21.97
C GLU A 698 4.71 7.13 23.06
N ALA A 699 4.07 7.04 24.24
CA ALA A 699 4.40 7.87 25.39
C ALA A 699 5.81 7.63 25.94
N HIS A 700 6.24 6.37 26.06
CA HIS A 700 7.61 6.02 26.45
C HIS A 700 8.65 6.57 25.47
N LEU A 701 8.39 6.41 24.16
CA LEU A 701 9.30 6.90 23.12
C LEU A 701 9.40 8.44 23.16
N GLY A 702 8.28 9.16 23.30
CA GLY A 702 8.27 10.62 23.44
C GLY A 702 8.97 11.11 24.71
N PHE A 703 8.79 10.42 25.84
CA PHE A 703 9.45 10.76 27.11
C PHE A 703 10.97 10.54 27.07
N VAL A 704 11.43 9.42 26.48
CA VAL A 704 12.86 9.15 26.26
C VAL A 704 13.46 10.19 25.31
N THR A 705 12.80 10.45 24.18
CA THR A 705 13.34 11.34 23.14
C THR A 705 13.41 12.79 23.63
N THR A 706 12.40 13.31 24.34
CA THR A 706 12.43 14.67 24.93
C THR A 706 13.64 14.85 25.84
N LEU A 707 13.76 13.99 26.87
CA LEU A 707 14.78 14.18 27.89
C LEU A 707 16.19 13.92 27.38
N LEU A 708 16.40 12.98 26.45
CA LEU A 708 17.74 12.73 25.91
C LEU A 708 18.19 13.81 24.91
N GLN A 709 17.28 14.42 24.13
CA GLN A 709 17.63 15.60 23.32
C GLN A 709 18.00 16.82 24.18
N ASP A 710 17.30 17.03 25.29
CA ASP A 710 17.63 18.04 26.31
C ASP A 710 18.88 17.67 27.16
N ASN A 711 19.55 16.54 26.88
CA ASN A 711 20.69 16.00 27.64
C ASN A 711 20.39 15.70 29.14
N ASN A 712 19.12 15.51 29.50
CA ASN A 712 18.65 15.34 30.86
C ASN A 712 18.48 13.85 31.27
N ARG A 713 19.52 13.06 31.01
CA ARG A 713 19.57 11.60 31.31
C ARG A 713 19.32 11.29 32.79
N LYS A 714 19.86 12.09 33.71
CA LYS A 714 19.68 11.89 35.16
C LYS A 714 18.19 11.91 35.55
N LEU A 715 17.41 12.87 35.05
CA LEU A 715 15.98 12.94 35.34
C LEU A 715 15.22 11.76 34.71
N LEU A 716 15.63 11.29 33.52
CA LEU A 716 15.03 10.12 32.89
C LEU A 716 15.19 8.86 33.77
N GLU A 717 16.41 8.66 34.29
CA GLU A 717 16.75 7.54 35.17
C GLU A 717 16.02 7.63 36.53
N GLU A 718 16.06 8.79 37.20
CA GLU A 718 15.31 9.05 38.44
C GLU A 718 13.80 8.76 38.29
N ARG A 719 13.21 9.13 37.15
CA ARG A 719 11.79 8.93 36.86
C ARG A 719 11.45 7.46 36.61
N TYR A 720 12.30 6.71 35.90
CA TYR A 720 12.06 5.28 35.71
C TYR A 720 12.28 4.45 36.99
N GLU A 721 13.23 4.81 37.86
CA GLU A 721 13.34 4.18 39.19
C GLU A 721 12.11 4.50 40.06
N SER A 722 11.61 5.75 40.02
CA SER A 722 10.37 6.12 40.71
C SER A 722 9.16 5.32 40.22
N LEU A 723 9.07 5.02 38.91
CA LEU A 723 8.01 4.16 38.36
C LEU A 723 8.13 2.70 38.83
N LYS A 724 9.33 2.11 38.82
CA LYS A 724 9.57 0.73 39.31
C LYS A 724 9.18 0.53 40.78
N SER A 725 9.35 1.57 41.61
CA SER A 725 8.99 1.53 43.04
C SER A 725 7.49 1.75 43.33
N GLY A 726 6.68 2.08 42.31
CA GLY A 726 5.25 2.33 42.45
C GLY A 726 4.37 1.19 41.91
N THR A 727 3.06 1.39 41.93
CA THR A 727 2.03 0.45 41.42
C THR A 727 1.87 0.53 39.89
N PHE A 728 2.98 0.71 39.17
CA PHE A 728 3.04 0.91 37.73
C PHE A 728 3.01 -0.43 36.96
N SER A 729 2.32 -0.48 35.83
CA SER A 729 2.46 -1.59 34.86
C SER A 729 3.87 -1.56 34.29
N ASN A 730 4.68 -2.56 34.61
CA ASN A 730 6.08 -2.62 34.17
C ASN A 730 6.26 -3.27 32.79
N ALA A 731 5.19 -3.49 32.03
CA ALA A 731 5.19 -4.31 30.82
C ALA A 731 6.01 -3.69 29.66
N ASN A 732 6.12 -2.35 29.57
CA ASN A 732 6.92 -1.69 28.53
C ASN A 732 8.23 -1.06 29.06
N LEU A 733 8.73 -1.48 30.23
CA LEU A 733 10.05 -1.01 30.71
C LEU A 733 11.19 -1.47 29.80
N ASP A 734 11.17 -2.70 29.29
CA ASP A 734 12.18 -3.19 28.35
C ASP A 734 12.08 -2.49 26.97
N PHE A 735 10.88 -2.07 26.56
CA PHE A 735 10.70 -1.19 25.40
C PHE A 735 11.38 0.18 25.61
N ALA A 736 11.13 0.83 26.75
CA ALA A 736 11.76 2.10 27.09
C ALA A 736 13.28 1.98 27.15
N LYS A 737 13.79 0.87 27.72
CA LYS A 737 15.22 0.56 27.80
C LYS A 737 15.84 0.35 26.42
N ALA A 738 15.15 -0.35 25.52
CA ALA A 738 15.56 -0.48 24.12
C ALA A 738 15.58 0.88 23.40
N ALA A 739 14.58 1.74 23.60
CA ALA A 739 14.55 3.08 23.02
C ALA A 739 15.74 3.94 23.48
N VAL A 740 16.16 3.84 24.75
CA VAL A 740 17.38 4.50 25.26
C VAL A 740 18.63 3.97 24.55
N LEU A 741 18.80 2.65 24.43
CA LEU A 741 19.95 2.04 23.74
C LEU A 741 20.04 2.49 22.27
N LEU A 742 18.91 2.61 21.57
CA LEU A 742 18.86 3.08 20.17
C LEU A 742 19.19 4.57 20.04
N PHE A 743 18.80 5.39 21.02
CA PHE A 743 19.18 6.80 21.06
C PHE A 743 20.69 6.97 21.31
N ASP A 744 21.25 6.21 22.26
CA ASP A 744 22.69 6.21 22.55
C ASP A 744 23.50 5.72 21.34
N ASP A 745 23.01 4.71 20.62
CA ASP A 745 23.60 4.19 19.38
C ASP A 745 23.59 5.25 18.26
N ALA A 746 22.49 5.98 18.09
CA ALA A 746 22.39 7.07 17.10
C ALA A 746 23.34 8.25 17.39
N LEU A 747 23.74 8.45 18.67
CA LEU A 747 24.74 9.45 19.07
C LEU A 747 26.20 8.97 18.89
N ARG A 748 26.46 7.67 18.76
CA ARG A 748 27.83 7.14 18.61
C ARG A 748 28.45 7.53 17.26
N HIS A 749 29.74 7.87 17.28
CA HIS A 749 30.51 8.14 16.06
C HIS A 749 31.05 6.86 15.39
N ASP A 750 31.20 5.76 16.13
CA ASP A 750 31.55 4.46 15.55
C ASP A 750 30.33 3.79 14.92
N LYS A 751 30.26 3.86 13.59
CA LYS A 751 29.19 3.24 12.79
C LYS A 751 29.46 1.78 12.41
N ALA A 752 30.57 1.18 12.84
CA ALA A 752 30.88 -0.22 12.57
C ALA A 752 30.32 -1.17 13.63
N SER A 753 30.25 -0.74 14.90
CA SER A 753 29.64 -1.54 15.97
C SER A 753 28.12 -1.75 15.76
N THR A 754 27.63 -2.90 16.23
CA THR A 754 26.19 -3.27 16.23
C THR A 754 25.70 -3.74 17.61
N GLU A 755 26.55 -3.64 18.63
CA GLU A 755 26.31 -4.16 19.98
C GLU A 755 25.02 -3.62 20.63
N LEU A 756 24.80 -2.30 20.60
CA LEU A 756 23.60 -1.68 21.16
C LEU A 756 22.33 -2.07 20.38
N LEU A 757 22.44 -2.23 19.06
CA LEU A 757 21.34 -2.70 18.21
C LEU A 757 20.94 -4.15 18.56
N GLU A 758 21.91 -5.02 18.86
CA GLU A 758 21.67 -6.40 19.30
C GLU A 758 21.06 -6.47 20.72
N GLN A 759 21.52 -5.63 21.64
CA GLN A 759 20.93 -5.52 22.98
C GLN A 759 19.48 -5.01 22.92
N ALA A 760 19.22 -3.98 22.12
CA ALA A 760 17.87 -3.45 21.90
C ALA A 760 16.96 -4.48 21.23
N GLU A 761 17.45 -5.21 20.21
CA GLU A 761 16.71 -6.30 19.57
C GLU A 761 16.28 -7.36 20.59
N LYS A 762 17.22 -7.86 21.40
CA LYS A 762 16.94 -8.89 22.41
C LYS A 762 15.85 -8.47 23.40
N LEU A 763 15.84 -7.21 23.82
CA LEU A 763 14.79 -6.66 24.70
C LEU A 763 13.44 -6.60 23.97
N LEU A 764 13.41 -6.06 22.75
CA LEU A 764 12.19 -5.91 21.95
C LEU A 764 11.56 -7.26 21.57
N LEU A 765 12.38 -8.29 21.31
CA LEU A 765 11.90 -9.65 21.04
C LEU A 765 11.39 -10.38 22.28
N GLY A 766 11.77 -9.95 23.49
CA GLY A 766 11.23 -10.46 24.75
C GLY A 766 9.81 -9.95 25.06
N LEU A 767 9.38 -8.86 24.43
CA LEU A 767 8.07 -8.24 24.65
C LEU A 767 6.95 -9.01 23.94
N LYS A 768 5.83 -9.17 24.65
CA LYS A 768 4.57 -9.66 24.09
C LYS A 768 3.78 -8.51 23.46
N ASP A 769 2.91 -8.84 22.52
CA ASP A 769 2.02 -7.88 21.85
C ASP A 769 0.71 -7.71 22.64
N ASP A 770 0.82 -7.63 23.97
CA ASP A 770 -0.30 -7.51 24.92
C ASP A 770 -0.61 -6.06 25.35
N SER A 771 0.13 -5.06 24.89
CA SER A 771 -0.25 -3.64 24.99
C SER A 771 -1.41 -3.29 24.05
N SER A 772 -2.13 -2.17 24.29
CA SER A 772 -3.20 -1.70 23.37
C SER A 772 -2.68 -1.13 22.06
N ARG A 773 -1.39 -0.76 22.01
CA ARG A 773 -0.71 -0.10 20.87
C ARG A 773 0.71 -0.68 20.67
N PRO A 774 0.84 -1.96 20.26
CA PRO A 774 2.14 -2.63 20.15
C PRO A 774 2.98 -2.22 18.92
N ALA A 775 2.49 -1.27 18.10
CA ALA A 775 3.20 -0.78 16.92
C ALA A 775 4.61 -0.22 17.21
N GLY A 776 4.84 0.33 18.41
CA GLY A 776 6.13 0.89 18.81
C GLY A 776 7.24 -0.16 18.79
N LYS A 777 7.00 -1.34 19.36
CA LYS A 777 7.94 -2.48 19.36
C LYS A 777 8.40 -2.82 17.94
N HIS A 778 7.44 -3.00 17.03
CA HIS A 778 7.73 -3.39 15.64
C HIS A 778 8.39 -2.25 14.83
N LEU A 779 8.05 -0.99 15.10
CA LEU A 779 8.76 0.17 14.55
C LEU A 779 10.25 0.17 14.95
N LEU A 780 10.56 -0.11 16.22
CA LEU A 780 11.94 -0.18 16.69
C LEU A 780 12.69 -1.43 16.19
N LEU A 781 12.05 -2.59 16.08
CA LEU A 781 12.64 -3.79 15.46
C LEU A 781 12.95 -3.58 13.97
N GLY A 782 12.06 -2.88 13.25
CA GLY A 782 12.29 -2.46 11.88
C GLY A 782 13.48 -1.52 11.78
N TYR A 783 13.56 -0.53 12.67
CA TYR A 783 14.70 0.40 12.75
C TYR A 783 16.03 -0.31 13.05
N VAL A 784 16.08 -1.23 14.00
CA VAL A 784 17.26 -2.06 14.29
C VAL A 784 17.74 -2.81 13.05
N SER A 785 16.83 -3.51 12.37
CA SER A 785 17.16 -4.28 11.16
C SER A 785 17.67 -3.37 10.05
N HIS A 786 17.05 -2.20 9.90
CA HIS A 786 17.39 -1.19 8.91
C HIS A 786 18.80 -0.59 9.16
N GLU A 787 19.11 -0.20 10.40
CA GLU A 787 20.45 0.30 10.77
C GLU A 787 21.53 -0.77 10.58
N LYS A 788 21.28 -2.02 11.01
CA LYS A 788 22.19 -3.14 10.75
C LYS A 788 22.44 -3.33 9.24
N MET A 789 21.41 -3.20 8.40
CA MET A 789 21.55 -3.26 6.93
C MET A 789 22.44 -2.12 6.41
N LEU A 790 22.21 -0.89 6.87
CA LEU A 790 22.98 0.29 6.46
C LEU A 790 24.45 0.21 6.87
N ARG A 791 24.78 -0.39 8.02
CA ARG A 791 26.17 -0.62 8.48
C ARG A 791 26.90 -1.68 7.66
N LYS A 792 26.18 -2.70 7.15
CA LYS A 792 26.73 -3.72 6.24
C LYS A 792 26.80 -3.27 4.77
N MET A 793 26.11 -2.19 4.39
CA MET A 793 25.97 -1.74 3.01
C MET A 793 27.31 -1.28 2.41
N LYS A 794 27.66 -1.79 1.21
CA LYS A 794 28.88 -1.45 0.47
C LYS A 794 28.52 -1.03 -0.96
N GLY A 795 28.49 0.28 -1.21
CA GLY A 795 28.05 0.83 -2.50
C GLY A 795 26.58 0.52 -2.75
N PHE A 796 26.28 -0.36 -3.72
CA PHE A 796 24.93 -0.84 -4.02
C PHE A 796 24.62 -2.22 -3.41
N ALA A 797 25.61 -2.92 -2.84
CA ALA A 797 25.41 -4.20 -2.19
C ALA A 797 24.93 -3.99 -0.74
N PHE A 798 23.88 -4.72 -0.34
CA PHE A 798 23.31 -4.69 1.00
C PHE A 798 22.86 -6.09 1.42
N ASP A 799 22.67 -6.28 2.73
CA ASP A 799 22.16 -7.52 3.32
C ASP A 799 20.66 -7.65 3.05
N GLN A 800 20.28 -8.63 2.20
CA GLN A 800 18.89 -8.81 1.76
C GLN A 800 17.97 -9.31 2.88
N ASP A 801 18.50 -10.05 3.85
CA ASP A 801 17.71 -10.60 4.95
C ASP A 801 17.37 -9.49 5.95
N LEU A 802 18.35 -8.63 6.27
CA LEU A 802 18.10 -7.44 7.10
C LEU A 802 17.16 -6.43 6.42
N SER A 803 17.25 -6.27 5.09
CA SER A 803 16.29 -5.46 4.32
C SER A 803 14.85 -6.00 4.43
N GLN A 804 14.69 -7.33 4.31
CA GLN A 804 13.39 -7.98 4.43
C GLN A 804 12.86 -7.96 5.86
N ALA A 805 13.71 -8.19 6.87
CA ALA A 805 13.34 -8.06 8.28
C ALA A 805 12.88 -6.64 8.62
N ALA A 806 13.62 -5.61 8.16
CA ALA A 806 13.24 -4.21 8.32
C ALA A 806 11.87 -3.92 7.69
N HIS A 807 11.69 -4.28 6.41
CA HIS A 807 10.41 -4.13 5.73
C HIS A 807 9.28 -4.84 6.48
N HIS A 808 9.54 -6.07 6.93
CA HIS A 808 8.53 -6.91 7.55
C HIS A 808 8.04 -6.35 8.89
N GLN A 809 8.97 -5.95 9.75
CA GLN A 809 8.66 -5.34 11.04
C GLN A 809 7.97 -3.98 10.86
N TYR A 810 8.37 -3.17 9.86
CA TYR A 810 7.64 -1.93 9.56
C TYR A 810 6.23 -2.17 9.02
N MET A 811 5.98 -3.21 8.22
CA MET A 811 4.61 -3.54 7.77
C MET A 811 3.74 -4.00 8.95
N ILE A 812 4.26 -4.84 9.87
CA ILE A 812 3.54 -5.18 11.10
C ILE A 812 3.27 -3.92 11.93
N ALA A 813 4.24 -3.02 12.06
CA ALA A 813 4.04 -1.75 12.76
C ALA A 813 2.92 -0.92 12.10
N LEU A 814 2.86 -0.87 10.77
CA LEU A 814 1.84 -0.14 10.00
C LEU A 814 0.44 -0.70 10.28
N ASP A 815 0.29 -2.02 10.15
CA ASP A 815 -0.93 -2.78 10.49
C ASP A 815 -1.41 -2.52 11.93
N LEU A 816 -0.50 -2.31 12.88
CA LEU A 816 -0.82 -2.03 14.28
C LEU A 816 -1.02 -0.54 14.59
N ALA A 817 -0.53 0.36 13.73
CA ALA A 817 -0.53 1.82 13.94
C ALA A 817 -1.79 2.53 13.43
N ARG A 818 -2.81 1.82 12.90
CA ARG A 818 -4.05 2.38 12.31
C ARG A 818 -4.67 3.56 13.08
N LYS A 819 -4.63 3.52 14.42
CA LYS A 819 -5.21 4.54 15.33
C LYS A 819 -4.24 5.67 15.73
N SER A 820 -2.98 5.65 15.29
CA SER A 820 -1.98 6.71 15.52
C SER A 820 -1.42 7.23 14.19
N PRO A 821 -2.00 8.31 13.63
CA PRO A 821 -1.49 8.95 12.41
C PRO A 821 0.00 9.35 12.50
N ARG A 822 0.50 9.63 13.72
CA ARG A 822 1.92 9.92 13.98
C ARG A 822 2.82 8.71 13.78
N MET A 823 2.48 7.57 14.40
CA MET A 823 3.23 6.33 14.17
C MET A 823 3.15 5.94 12.70
N THR A 824 1.96 5.95 12.08
CA THR A 824 1.78 5.68 10.64
C THR A 824 2.67 6.59 9.78
N ALA A 825 2.75 7.88 10.09
CA ALA A 825 3.64 8.82 9.41
C ALA A 825 5.13 8.47 9.58
N GLN A 826 5.57 8.02 10.76
CA GLN A 826 6.97 7.62 10.99
C GLN A 826 7.29 6.29 10.29
N ILE A 827 6.36 5.33 10.31
CA ILE A 827 6.51 4.01 9.70
C ILE A 827 6.54 4.11 8.17
N LEU A 828 5.62 4.86 7.55
CA LEU A 828 5.62 5.09 6.10
C LEU A 828 6.88 5.83 5.63
N GLN A 829 7.36 6.81 6.41
CA GLN A 829 8.63 7.48 6.13
C GLN A 829 9.81 6.49 6.16
N ASN A 830 9.87 5.60 7.15
CA ASN A 830 10.93 4.60 7.27
C ASN A 830 10.86 3.52 6.18
N LEU A 831 9.67 3.04 5.82
CA LEU A 831 9.45 2.14 4.67
C LEU A 831 9.93 2.77 3.36
N ALA A 832 9.56 4.02 3.13
CA ALA A 832 9.97 4.75 1.92
C ALA A 832 11.48 4.97 1.87
N MET A 833 12.11 5.30 3.00
CA MET A 833 13.57 5.44 3.10
C MET A 833 14.30 4.11 2.87
N LEU A 834 13.83 3.01 3.47
CA LEU A 834 14.38 1.66 3.26
C LEU A 834 14.40 1.31 1.78
N HIS A 835 13.24 1.42 1.10
CA HIS A 835 13.15 1.08 -0.32
C HIS A 835 13.92 2.08 -1.22
N LEU A 836 14.04 3.34 -0.82
CA LEU A 836 14.89 4.33 -1.52
C LEU A 836 16.38 3.99 -1.41
N GLN A 837 16.83 3.45 -0.27
CA GLN A 837 18.22 3.05 -0.03
C GLN A 837 18.56 1.71 -0.69
N THR A 838 17.60 0.79 -0.80
CA THR A 838 17.75 -0.49 -1.53
C THR A 838 17.40 -0.39 -3.02
N ASN A 839 17.26 0.82 -3.57
CA ASN A 839 16.97 1.11 -4.99
C ASN A 839 15.65 0.53 -5.53
N ARG A 840 14.66 0.30 -4.67
CA ARG A 840 13.29 -0.16 -5.01
C ARG A 840 12.37 1.05 -5.20
N PHE A 841 12.65 1.86 -6.21
CA PHE A 841 12.11 3.22 -6.32
C PHE A 841 10.59 3.31 -6.43
N GLY A 842 9.91 2.34 -7.08
CA GLY A 842 8.44 2.30 -7.14
C GLY A 842 7.77 2.01 -5.79
N LEU A 843 8.37 1.15 -4.96
CA LEU A 843 7.90 0.97 -3.57
C LEU A 843 8.16 2.23 -2.74
N ALA A 844 9.32 2.87 -2.93
CA ALA A 844 9.65 4.12 -2.24
C ALA A 844 8.67 5.26 -2.61
N SER A 845 8.35 5.45 -3.90
CA SER A 845 7.37 6.48 -4.33
C SER A 845 5.95 6.15 -3.88
N GLY A 846 5.58 4.86 -3.81
CA GLY A 846 4.33 4.40 -3.21
C GLY A 846 4.20 4.77 -1.73
N PHE A 847 5.17 4.38 -0.90
CA PHE A 847 5.15 4.69 0.54
C PHE A 847 5.28 6.20 0.81
N PHE A 848 6.06 6.95 0.02
CA PHE A 848 6.07 8.42 0.13
C PHE A 848 4.71 9.04 -0.29
N SER A 849 4.04 8.52 -1.32
CA SER A 849 2.69 8.98 -1.71
C SER A 849 1.64 8.69 -0.63
N ALA A 850 1.77 7.59 0.11
CA ALA A 850 0.95 7.33 1.29
C ALA A 850 1.29 8.30 2.44
N ARG A 851 2.59 8.53 2.69
CA ARG A 851 3.07 9.47 3.72
C ARG A 851 2.63 10.91 3.48
N GLU A 852 2.57 11.35 2.23
CA GLU A 852 2.18 12.72 1.83
C GLU A 852 0.79 13.12 2.34
N LYS A 853 -0.13 12.15 2.45
CA LYS A 853 -1.51 12.34 2.89
C LYS A 853 -1.64 12.64 4.39
N ILE A 854 -0.56 12.51 5.16
CA ILE A 854 -0.54 12.72 6.61
C ILE A 854 0.23 14.01 6.92
N ALA A 855 -0.22 14.76 7.94
CA ALA A 855 0.43 15.99 8.38
C ALA A 855 1.93 15.82 8.69
N PHE A 856 2.65 16.94 8.66
CA PHE A 856 4.06 17.04 9.04
C PHE A 856 4.17 17.85 10.32
N GLU A 857 5.03 17.43 11.25
CA GLU A 857 5.27 18.10 12.53
C GLU A 857 5.72 19.55 12.36
N ASN A 858 6.60 19.79 11.38
CA ASN A 858 7.17 21.08 11.05
C ASN A 858 7.61 21.12 9.56
N ASP A 859 7.84 22.32 9.03
CA ASP A 859 8.20 22.51 7.62
C ASP A 859 9.59 21.96 7.27
N GLN A 860 10.51 21.86 8.23
CA GLN A 860 11.82 21.22 8.02
C GLN A 860 11.64 19.73 7.69
N SER A 861 10.79 19.02 8.44
CA SER A 861 10.43 17.62 8.18
C SER A 861 9.72 17.46 6.84
N ARG A 862 8.83 18.41 6.49
CA ARG A 862 8.15 18.46 5.17
C ARG A 862 9.15 18.63 4.02
N GLN A 863 10.18 19.47 4.17
CA GLN A 863 11.24 19.62 3.16
C GLN A 863 12.09 18.36 3.04
N ALA A 864 12.52 17.76 4.15
CA ALA A 864 13.28 16.52 4.15
C ALA A 864 12.52 15.36 3.49
N PHE A 865 11.20 15.28 3.70
CA PHE A 865 10.30 14.40 2.97
C PHE A 865 10.29 14.71 1.46
N ARG A 866 9.95 15.95 1.05
CA ARG A 866 9.82 16.34 -0.36
C ARG A 866 11.09 16.06 -1.16
N TRP A 867 12.28 16.26 -0.56
CA TRP A 867 13.57 15.98 -1.21
C TRP A 867 13.72 14.50 -1.58
N ASN A 868 13.44 13.61 -0.62
CA ASN A 868 13.54 12.18 -0.82
C ASN A 868 12.41 11.64 -1.71
N PHE A 869 11.20 12.22 -1.64
CA PHE A 869 10.09 11.85 -2.48
C PHE A 869 10.32 12.24 -3.95
N ALA A 870 10.75 13.47 -4.25
CA ALA A 870 11.11 13.88 -5.60
C ALA A 870 12.26 13.01 -6.18
N LYS A 871 13.24 12.63 -5.34
CA LYS A 871 14.29 11.67 -5.72
C LYS A 871 13.74 10.28 -6.05
N ALA A 872 12.79 9.76 -5.27
CA ALA A 872 12.15 8.47 -5.54
C ALA A 872 11.35 8.52 -6.86
N LEU A 873 10.50 9.53 -7.04
CA LEU A 873 9.72 9.77 -8.26
C LEU A 873 10.61 9.86 -9.51
N TYR A 874 11.69 10.65 -9.45
CA TYR A 874 12.66 10.76 -10.55
C TYR A 874 13.26 9.40 -10.91
N ARG A 875 13.67 8.61 -9.90
CA ARG A 875 14.24 7.29 -10.12
C ARG A 875 13.22 6.22 -10.54
N ASN A 876 11.94 6.46 -10.32
CA ASN A 876 10.82 5.65 -10.82
C ASN A 876 10.37 6.06 -12.24
N GLY A 877 10.94 7.12 -12.83
CA GLY A 877 10.55 7.64 -14.14
C GLY A 877 9.35 8.62 -14.13
N GLU A 878 8.81 8.97 -12.97
CA GLU A 878 7.71 9.93 -12.80
C GLU A 878 8.20 11.38 -12.89
N PHE A 879 8.89 11.75 -13.99
CA PHE A 879 9.59 13.04 -14.10
C PHE A 879 8.72 14.29 -13.87
N PRO A 880 7.49 14.40 -14.44
CA PRO A 880 6.65 15.58 -14.20
C PRO A 880 6.27 15.77 -12.73
N ARG A 881 5.97 14.67 -12.03
CA ARG A 881 5.61 14.68 -10.61
C ARG A 881 6.82 14.92 -9.70
N ALA A 882 7.99 14.40 -10.07
CA ALA A 882 9.25 14.73 -9.40
C ALA A 882 9.55 16.24 -9.49
N ALA A 883 9.34 16.85 -10.67
CA ALA A 883 9.48 18.28 -10.87
C ALA A 883 8.49 19.07 -10.00
N GLU A 884 7.21 18.70 -9.97
CA GLU A 884 6.18 19.33 -9.12
C GLU A 884 6.54 19.29 -7.62
N VAL A 885 6.82 18.11 -7.07
CA VAL A 885 7.19 17.95 -5.65
C VAL A 885 8.44 18.77 -5.29
N SER A 886 9.39 18.87 -6.21
CA SER A 886 10.60 19.67 -6.02
C SER A 886 10.38 21.18 -6.14
N LEU A 887 9.42 21.65 -6.94
CA LEU A 887 8.97 23.04 -6.95
C LEU A 887 8.35 23.42 -5.60
N GLN A 888 7.47 22.57 -5.06
CA GLN A 888 6.89 22.77 -3.73
C GLN A 888 7.95 22.75 -2.62
N GLY A 889 9.00 21.93 -2.76
CA GLY A 889 10.14 21.89 -1.84
C GLY A 889 10.96 23.18 -1.86
N LEU A 890 11.28 23.68 -3.07
CA LEU A 890 11.98 24.94 -3.29
C LEU A 890 11.19 26.16 -2.77
N ALA A 891 9.87 26.19 -2.94
CA ALA A 891 9.01 27.26 -2.41
C ALA A 891 9.14 27.35 -0.87
N ALA A 892 8.96 26.23 -0.17
CA ALA A 892 9.13 26.17 1.29
C ALA A 892 10.57 26.54 1.73
N ALA A 893 11.59 26.18 0.96
CA ALA A 893 12.99 26.53 1.26
C ALA A 893 13.25 28.06 1.18
N ARG A 894 12.50 28.78 0.34
CA ARG A 894 12.54 30.26 0.27
C ARG A 894 11.84 30.88 1.48
N GLU A 895 10.67 30.35 1.86
CA GLU A 895 9.86 30.83 2.98
C GLU A 895 10.57 30.68 4.34
N LEU A 896 11.19 29.52 4.60
CA LEU A 896 11.93 29.27 5.86
C LEU A 896 13.23 30.08 6.00
N LYS A 897 13.63 30.87 5.00
CA LYS A 897 14.96 31.52 4.93
C LYS A 897 16.09 30.51 5.18
N SER A 898 15.96 29.31 4.59
CA SER A 898 16.94 28.23 4.71
C SER A 898 18.35 28.72 4.39
N VAL A 899 19.36 28.20 5.13
CA VAL A 899 20.78 28.49 4.90
C VAL A 899 21.12 28.40 3.41
N ASP A 900 21.89 29.36 2.90
CA ASP A 900 22.13 29.58 1.46
C ASP A 900 22.43 28.28 0.68
N GLU A 901 23.23 27.39 1.27
CA GLU A 901 23.64 26.12 0.69
C GLU A 901 22.48 25.14 0.48
N LEU A 902 21.54 25.04 1.43
CA LEU A 902 20.33 24.22 1.28
C LEU A 902 19.41 24.79 0.19
N LEU A 903 19.26 26.11 0.13
CA LEU A 903 18.46 26.74 -0.93
C LEU A 903 19.12 26.58 -2.31
N ASN A 904 20.45 26.66 -2.42
CA ASN A 904 21.19 26.37 -3.65
C ASN A 904 20.99 24.92 -4.12
N GLY A 905 21.04 23.95 -3.18
CA GLY A 905 20.78 22.54 -3.49
C GLY A 905 19.36 22.28 -4.01
N TRP A 906 18.35 22.95 -3.43
CA TRP A 906 16.98 22.93 -3.94
C TRP A 906 16.87 23.52 -5.35
N MET A 907 17.46 24.69 -5.60
CA MET A 907 17.41 25.32 -6.92
C MET A 907 18.04 24.43 -8.00
N GLU A 908 19.18 23.79 -7.72
CA GLU A 908 19.83 22.87 -8.65
C GLU A 908 18.98 21.62 -8.91
N LYS A 909 18.50 20.92 -7.87
CA LYS A 909 17.70 19.71 -8.07
C LYS A 909 16.36 19.96 -8.72
N THR A 910 15.67 21.05 -8.38
CA THR A 910 14.41 21.42 -9.02
C THR A 910 14.63 21.80 -10.48
N ALA A 911 15.68 22.56 -10.81
CA ALA A 911 16.03 22.87 -12.21
C ALA A 911 16.41 21.61 -13.00
N PHE A 912 17.12 20.67 -12.38
CA PHE A 912 17.39 19.35 -12.94
C PHE A 912 16.09 18.60 -13.24
N TYR A 913 15.20 18.37 -12.27
CA TYR A 913 13.96 17.62 -12.51
C TYR A 913 13.02 18.29 -13.51
N LEU A 914 12.91 19.63 -13.50
CA LEU A 914 12.20 20.38 -14.55
C LEU A 914 12.74 20.05 -15.95
N SER A 915 14.07 19.97 -16.09
CA SER A 915 14.71 19.63 -17.37
C SER A 915 14.53 18.17 -17.79
N GLN A 916 14.19 17.26 -16.86
CA GLN A 916 13.84 15.87 -17.13
C GLN A 916 12.35 15.69 -17.45
N ALA A 917 11.51 16.66 -17.07
CA ALA A 917 10.10 16.77 -17.43
C ALA A 917 9.88 17.67 -18.67
N ASP A 918 10.91 17.85 -19.51
CA ASP A 918 10.93 18.70 -20.72
C ASP A 918 10.57 20.19 -20.52
N LYS A 919 10.53 20.68 -19.26
CA LYS A 919 10.26 22.08 -18.89
C LYS A 919 11.51 22.95 -18.99
N PHE A 920 12.14 22.96 -20.16
CA PHE A 920 13.47 23.56 -20.37
C PHE A 920 13.56 25.06 -20.08
N LYS A 921 12.48 25.84 -20.31
CA LYS A 921 12.43 27.27 -20.01
C LYS A 921 12.49 27.54 -18.50
N GLU A 922 11.58 26.91 -17.74
CA GLU A 922 11.52 26.96 -16.27
C GLU A 922 12.86 26.52 -15.64
N ALA A 923 13.46 25.44 -16.18
CA ALA A 923 14.76 24.94 -15.75
C ALA A 923 15.90 25.95 -16.02
N ALA A 924 15.94 26.56 -17.21
CA ALA A 924 16.96 27.54 -17.58
C ALA A 924 16.89 28.80 -16.69
N GLU A 925 15.70 29.32 -16.45
CA GLU A 925 15.46 30.45 -15.54
C GLU A 925 15.97 30.15 -14.13
N LEU A 926 15.64 28.96 -13.59
CA LEU A 926 16.05 28.57 -12.24
C LEU A 926 17.57 28.33 -12.12
N TYR A 927 18.20 27.73 -13.13
CA TYR A 927 19.67 27.68 -13.21
C TYR A 927 20.30 29.08 -13.29
N GLY A 928 19.68 30.02 -14.01
CA GLY A 928 20.16 31.41 -14.08
C GLY A 928 20.12 32.11 -12.72
N GLN A 929 19.02 31.93 -11.97
CA GLN A 929 18.88 32.42 -10.59
C GLN A 929 19.94 31.79 -9.66
N LEU A 930 20.22 30.48 -9.82
CA LEU A 930 21.25 29.79 -9.04
C LEU A 930 22.65 30.33 -9.33
N LEU A 931 22.98 30.52 -10.61
CA LEU A 931 24.27 31.06 -11.04
C LEU A 931 24.53 32.46 -10.49
N GLY A 932 23.51 33.33 -10.43
CA GLY A 932 23.61 34.63 -9.76
C GLY A 932 24.06 34.56 -8.29
N ARG A 933 23.93 33.40 -7.63
CA ARG A 933 24.36 33.14 -6.24
C ARG A 933 25.68 32.36 -6.13
N ILE A 934 25.96 31.44 -7.05
CA ILE A 934 27.13 30.53 -6.94
C ILE A 934 28.24 30.74 -7.98
N GLU A 935 28.01 31.45 -9.09
CA GLU A 935 29.01 31.59 -10.18
C GLU A 935 30.35 32.17 -9.67
N LYS A 936 30.28 33.14 -8.75
CA LYS A 936 31.47 33.77 -8.12
C LYS A 936 32.31 32.82 -7.25
N ARG A 937 31.78 31.65 -6.86
CA ARG A 937 32.53 30.66 -6.06
C ARG A 937 33.55 29.89 -6.90
N GLY A 938 33.34 29.80 -8.22
CA GLY A 938 34.24 29.09 -9.13
C GLY A 938 34.41 27.60 -8.82
N ASP A 939 33.44 27.00 -8.12
CA ASP A 939 33.54 25.63 -7.62
C ASP A 939 32.90 24.60 -8.58
N GLU A 940 33.03 23.33 -8.21
CA GLU A 940 32.43 22.17 -8.88
C GLU A 940 30.92 22.33 -9.15
N ASN A 941 30.17 22.98 -8.25
CA ASN A 941 28.73 23.17 -8.38
C ASN A 941 28.42 24.31 -9.37
N ALA A 942 29.22 25.38 -9.36
CA ALA A 942 29.14 26.45 -10.34
C ALA A 942 29.39 25.93 -11.78
N LEU A 943 30.38 25.04 -11.97
CA LEU A 943 30.63 24.40 -13.27
C LEU A 943 29.44 23.54 -13.73
N LYS A 944 28.92 22.67 -12.85
CA LYS A 944 27.75 21.83 -13.13
C LYS A 944 26.52 22.67 -13.49
N ALA A 945 26.27 23.75 -12.75
CA ALA A 945 25.16 24.66 -13.02
C ALA A 945 25.33 25.43 -14.34
N LEU A 946 26.54 25.94 -14.67
CA LEU A 946 26.81 26.62 -15.94
C LEU A 946 26.55 25.71 -17.14
N PHE A 947 27.05 24.48 -17.07
CA PHE A 947 26.87 23.48 -18.11
C PHE A 947 25.38 23.12 -18.31
N MET A 948 24.65 22.85 -17.22
CA MET A 948 23.22 22.52 -17.30
C MET A 948 22.38 23.73 -17.75
N HIS A 949 22.74 24.95 -17.36
CA HIS A 949 22.12 26.17 -17.87
C HIS A 949 22.27 26.29 -19.39
N GLY A 950 23.48 26.11 -19.92
CA GLY A 950 23.71 26.09 -21.38
C GLY A 950 22.89 25.02 -22.10
N TRP A 951 22.81 23.80 -21.54
CA TRP A 951 22.02 22.71 -22.13
C TRP A 951 20.50 22.98 -22.12
N THR A 952 19.97 23.47 -21.00
CA THR A 952 18.54 23.85 -20.89
C THR A 952 18.18 25.02 -21.80
N LEU A 953 19.03 26.05 -21.92
CA LEU A 953 18.85 27.15 -22.88
C LEU A 953 18.85 26.65 -24.33
N MET A 954 19.77 25.75 -24.69
CA MET A 954 19.81 25.14 -26.03
C MET A 954 18.50 24.40 -26.33
N LYS A 955 18.01 23.59 -25.39
CA LYS A 955 16.72 22.87 -25.51
C LYS A 955 15.51 23.80 -25.53
N ALA A 956 15.59 24.95 -24.88
CA ALA A 956 14.59 26.01 -24.94
C ALA A 956 14.67 26.89 -26.22
N GLY A 957 15.58 26.59 -27.17
CA GLY A 957 15.76 27.32 -28.43
C GLY A 957 16.61 28.59 -28.34
N GLN A 958 17.25 28.86 -27.20
CA GLN A 958 18.02 30.09 -26.95
C GLN A 958 19.51 29.95 -27.29
N SER A 959 19.82 29.45 -28.50
CA SER A 959 21.17 28.98 -28.88
C SER A 959 22.30 30.00 -28.67
N LYS A 960 22.04 31.31 -28.87
CA LYS A 960 23.06 32.36 -28.65
C LYS A 960 23.44 32.53 -27.17
N VAL A 961 22.46 32.42 -26.26
CA VAL A 961 22.68 32.52 -24.81
C VAL A 961 23.29 31.21 -24.29
N ALA A 962 22.83 30.07 -24.82
CA ALA A 962 23.38 28.76 -24.55
C ALA A 962 24.88 28.66 -24.88
N ALA A 963 25.31 29.21 -26.02
CA ALA A 963 26.72 29.22 -26.43
C ALA A 963 27.61 29.93 -25.39
N ASN A 964 27.24 31.15 -24.99
CA ASN A 964 27.96 31.91 -23.96
C ASN A 964 28.03 31.17 -22.61
N ALA A 965 26.98 30.43 -22.23
CA ALA A 965 26.98 29.61 -21.01
C ALA A 965 27.94 28.41 -21.12
N PHE A 966 28.06 27.78 -22.29
CA PHE A 966 29.05 26.72 -22.54
C PHE A 966 30.48 27.26 -22.59
N ASP A 967 30.72 28.42 -23.21
CA ASP A 967 32.05 29.06 -23.22
C ASP A 967 32.52 29.38 -21.79
N LYS A 968 31.64 29.93 -20.94
CA LYS A 968 31.88 30.09 -19.50
C LYS A 968 32.18 28.77 -18.79
N ALA A 969 31.43 27.70 -19.09
CA ALA A 969 31.66 26.39 -18.50
C ALA A 969 33.04 25.81 -18.90
N ILE A 970 33.48 25.99 -20.15
CA ILE A 970 34.82 25.59 -20.62
C ILE A 970 35.90 26.35 -19.85
N LEU A 971 35.81 27.68 -19.79
CA LEU A 971 36.78 28.53 -19.07
C LEU A 971 36.86 28.24 -17.56
N LEU A 972 35.75 27.80 -16.95
CA LEU A 972 35.75 27.38 -15.55
C LEU A 972 36.29 25.95 -15.37
N ALA A 973 36.00 25.05 -16.30
CA ALA A 973 36.54 23.69 -16.29
C ALA A 973 38.07 23.68 -16.38
N GLU A 974 38.66 24.53 -17.23
CA GLU A 974 40.12 24.68 -17.38
C GLU A 974 40.81 25.19 -16.10
N LYS A 975 40.07 25.88 -15.22
CA LYS A 975 40.55 26.38 -13.92
C LYS A 975 40.23 25.45 -12.75
N SER A 976 39.42 24.42 -12.99
CA SER A 976 38.95 23.48 -11.96
C SER A 976 39.91 22.29 -11.82
N SER A 977 40.10 21.82 -10.59
CA SER A 977 40.84 20.58 -10.33
C SER A 977 39.90 19.39 -10.20
N ALA A 978 40.34 18.22 -10.67
CA ALA A 978 39.63 16.96 -10.45
C ALA A 978 39.56 16.60 -8.96
N ARG A 979 38.46 15.97 -8.53
CA ARG A 979 38.24 15.55 -7.14
C ARG A 979 37.73 14.12 -7.09
N LYS A 980 38.46 13.26 -6.36
CA LYS A 980 38.07 11.88 -6.05
C LYS A 980 36.65 11.84 -5.47
N ALA A 981 35.86 10.88 -5.92
CA ALA A 981 34.58 10.54 -5.30
C ALA A 981 34.76 10.35 -3.78
N SER A 982 33.88 10.94 -2.98
CA SER A 982 33.98 10.97 -1.51
C SER A 982 33.73 9.61 -0.84
N GLY A 983 33.37 8.59 -1.61
CA GLY A 983 32.97 7.27 -1.10
C GLY A 983 31.60 7.24 -0.43
N LEU A 984 30.89 8.38 -0.37
CA LEU A 984 29.55 8.46 0.18
C LEU A 984 28.51 7.80 -0.75
N PRO A 985 27.45 7.17 -0.22
CA PRO A 985 26.39 6.57 -1.02
C PRO A 985 25.76 7.57 -2.02
N GLY A 986 25.92 7.29 -3.31
CA GLY A 986 25.46 8.14 -4.42
C GLY A 986 26.55 9.01 -5.07
N ASP A 987 27.70 9.18 -4.43
CA ASP A 987 28.90 9.82 -5.01
C ASP A 987 29.86 8.73 -5.53
N VAL A 988 29.50 8.16 -6.69
CA VAL A 988 30.15 6.97 -7.26
C VAL A 988 31.04 7.30 -8.47
N VAL A 989 31.02 8.56 -8.94
CA VAL A 989 31.73 9.01 -10.14
C VAL A 989 32.60 10.19 -9.77
N GLU A 990 33.89 10.07 -10.05
CA GLU A 990 34.86 11.12 -9.80
C GLU A 990 34.51 12.44 -10.52
N PHE A 991 34.69 13.58 -9.84
CA PHE A 991 34.51 14.87 -10.48
C PHE A 991 35.68 15.15 -11.42
N ARG A 992 35.38 15.15 -12.71
CA ARG A 992 36.30 15.41 -13.81
C ARG A 992 35.83 16.64 -14.60
N PRO A 993 36.39 17.85 -14.35
CA PRO A 993 35.94 19.07 -15.02
C PRO A 993 36.11 19.02 -16.55
N GLU A 994 37.11 18.28 -17.03
CA GLU A 994 37.37 18.05 -18.45
C GLU A 994 36.17 17.41 -19.14
N ARG A 995 35.41 16.57 -18.42
CA ARG A 995 34.17 15.94 -18.93
C ARG A 995 33.13 16.98 -19.32
N TYR A 996 32.97 18.03 -18.51
CA TYR A 996 32.03 19.11 -18.79
C TYR A 996 32.51 19.98 -19.96
N SER A 997 33.81 20.25 -20.04
CA SER A 997 34.42 20.95 -21.19
C SER A 997 34.20 20.20 -22.52
N ALA A 998 34.52 18.90 -22.57
CA ALA A 998 34.33 18.09 -23.78
C ALA A 998 32.84 17.96 -24.20
N LEU A 999 31.91 17.93 -23.25
CA LEU A 999 30.47 17.96 -23.57
C LEU A 999 30.02 19.35 -24.06
N ALA A 1000 30.53 20.42 -23.44
CA ALA A 1000 30.24 21.81 -23.82
C ALA A 1000 30.70 22.11 -25.26
N TRP A 1001 31.95 21.75 -25.62
CA TRP A 1001 32.43 21.81 -27.00
C TRP A 1001 31.53 21.04 -27.97
N GLY A 1002 31.03 19.87 -27.56
CA GLY A 1002 30.12 19.05 -28.38
C GLY A 1002 28.76 19.72 -28.64
N PHE A 1003 28.21 20.44 -27.67
CA PHE A 1003 26.98 21.22 -27.85
C PHE A 1003 27.21 22.52 -28.63
N LEU A 1004 28.33 23.22 -28.41
CA LEU A 1004 28.75 24.34 -29.25
C LEU A 1004 28.86 23.93 -30.73
N THR A 1005 29.46 22.76 -31.01
CA THR A 1005 29.51 22.19 -32.37
C THR A 1005 28.11 21.96 -32.95
N GLN A 1006 27.16 21.44 -32.17
CA GLN A 1006 25.79 21.19 -32.64
C GLN A 1006 25.01 22.48 -32.93
N MET A 1007 25.24 23.54 -32.14
CA MET A 1007 24.58 24.83 -32.32
C MET A 1007 25.18 25.69 -33.43
N ASN A 1008 26.43 25.42 -33.85
CA ASN A 1008 27.07 26.19 -34.91
C ASN A 1008 26.58 25.75 -36.30
N GLY A 1009 25.75 26.58 -36.92
CA GLY A 1009 25.17 26.32 -38.24
C GLY A 1009 26.20 26.21 -39.38
N THR A 1010 27.40 26.79 -39.22
CA THR A 1010 28.41 26.83 -40.29
C THR A 1010 29.42 25.68 -40.18
N PRO A 1011 29.76 24.97 -41.26
CA PRO A 1011 30.82 23.96 -41.24
C PRO A 1011 32.18 24.55 -40.82
N ALA A 1012 32.52 25.75 -41.33
CA ALA A 1012 33.72 26.50 -40.96
C ALA A 1012 33.86 26.70 -39.44
N GLY A 1013 32.77 27.10 -38.78
CA GLY A 1013 32.74 27.30 -37.33
C GLY A 1013 32.71 26.01 -36.51
N ARG A 1014 32.28 24.87 -37.07
CA ARG A 1014 32.26 23.57 -36.37
C ARG A 1014 33.64 22.91 -36.25
N ILE A 1015 34.49 23.06 -37.26
CA ILE A 1015 35.83 22.44 -37.33
C ILE A 1015 36.69 22.70 -36.08
N PRO A 1016 36.93 23.96 -35.63
CA PRO A 1016 37.76 24.20 -34.44
C PRO A 1016 37.13 23.65 -33.15
N LEU A 1017 35.79 23.65 -33.06
CA LEU A 1017 35.06 23.14 -31.89
C LEU A 1017 35.21 21.61 -31.76
N ARG A 1018 35.11 20.88 -32.89
CA ARG A 1018 35.37 19.43 -32.95
C ARG A 1018 36.83 19.11 -32.63
N ALA A 1019 37.79 19.86 -33.18
CA ALA A 1019 39.20 19.67 -32.91
C ALA A 1019 39.52 19.80 -31.41
N ASN A 1020 38.98 20.82 -30.73
CA ASN A 1020 39.14 21.00 -29.28
C ASN A 1020 38.53 19.84 -28.48
N ARG A 1021 37.31 19.39 -28.83
CA ARG A 1021 36.67 18.24 -28.19
C ARG A 1021 37.47 16.96 -28.35
N MET A 1022 37.91 16.65 -29.58
CA MET A 1022 38.69 15.45 -29.88
C MET A 1022 40.06 15.46 -29.19
N ARG A 1023 40.70 16.63 -29.05
CA ARG A 1023 41.94 16.77 -28.27
C ARG A 1023 41.72 16.34 -26.82
N ILE A 1024 40.75 16.96 -26.13
CA ILE A 1024 40.44 16.65 -24.73
C ILE A 1024 40.06 15.17 -24.56
N MET A 1025 39.23 14.62 -25.46
CA MET A 1025 38.84 13.22 -25.38
C MET A 1025 39.99 12.25 -25.72
N GLY A 1026 40.95 12.66 -26.56
CA GLY A 1026 42.15 11.86 -26.85
C GLY A 1026 43.01 11.62 -25.60
N ASP A 1027 43.13 12.63 -24.73
CA ASP A 1027 43.87 12.54 -23.47
C ASP A 1027 43.26 11.49 -22.50
N TRP A 1028 41.98 11.14 -22.66
CA TRP A 1028 41.27 10.18 -21.80
C TRP A 1028 41.47 8.70 -22.18
N GLU A 1029 42.03 8.41 -23.36
CA GLU A 1029 42.10 7.05 -23.93
C GLU A 1029 42.74 6.03 -22.97
N LYS A 1030 43.72 6.47 -22.18
CA LYS A 1030 44.45 5.65 -21.19
C LYS A 1030 43.76 5.55 -19.81
N SER A 1031 42.64 6.24 -19.61
CA SER A 1031 42.05 6.49 -18.29
C SER A 1031 40.51 6.52 -18.27
N LEU A 1032 39.86 5.96 -19.29
CA LEU A 1032 38.40 6.03 -19.54
C LEU A 1032 37.49 5.72 -18.34
N LYS A 1033 37.89 4.80 -17.46
CA LYS A 1033 37.15 4.48 -16.23
C LYS A 1033 36.93 5.71 -15.32
N LEU A 1034 37.88 6.64 -15.28
CA LEU A 1034 37.80 7.89 -14.51
C LEU A 1034 36.71 8.84 -15.04
N TYR A 1035 36.34 8.71 -16.31
CA TYR A 1035 35.32 9.53 -16.98
C TYR A 1035 33.95 8.82 -17.08
N ALA A 1036 33.82 7.64 -16.47
CA ALA A 1036 32.67 6.73 -16.60
C ALA A 1036 32.34 6.37 -18.06
N LEU A 1037 33.37 6.15 -18.88
CA LEU A 1037 33.26 5.70 -20.26
C LEU A 1037 33.85 4.30 -20.43
N SER A 1038 33.26 3.51 -21.33
CA SER A 1038 33.86 2.30 -21.89
C SER A 1038 34.67 2.66 -23.15
N LYS A 1039 35.53 1.75 -23.63
CA LYS A 1039 36.39 2.00 -24.81
C LYS A 1039 35.56 2.21 -26.08
N GLU A 1040 34.47 1.44 -26.20
CA GLU A 1040 33.51 1.49 -27.31
C GLU A 1040 32.75 2.82 -27.30
N ASN A 1041 32.25 3.26 -26.13
CA ASN A 1041 31.54 4.53 -26.01
C ASN A 1041 32.45 5.74 -26.28
N TRP A 1042 33.70 5.70 -25.81
CA TRP A 1042 34.70 6.73 -26.12
C TRP A 1042 35.02 6.77 -27.61
N ALA A 1043 35.33 5.63 -28.22
CA ALA A 1043 35.68 5.55 -29.64
C ALA A 1043 34.50 6.01 -30.53
N ARG A 1044 33.26 5.64 -30.16
CA ARG A 1044 32.02 6.13 -30.78
C ARG A 1044 31.97 7.66 -30.87
N PHE A 1045 32.30 8.37 -29.78
CA PHE A 1045 32.33 9.84 -29.80
C PHE A 1045 33.47 10.40 -30.66
N VAL A 1046 34.69 9.89 -30.49
CA VAL A 1046 35.88 10.39 -31.21
C VAL A 1046 35.77 10.15 -32.71
N LEU A 1047 35.37 8.94 -33.13
CA LEU A 1047 35.20 8.59 -34.54
C LEU A 1047 34.08 9.41 -35.19
N LYS A 1048 32.95 9.61 -34.50
CA LYS A 1048 31.85 10.43 -35.01
C LYS A 1048 32.26 11.88 -35.23
N ASP A 1049 32.99 12.50 -34.29
CA ASP A 1049 33.48 13.87 -34.47
C ASP A 1049 34.56 13.95 -35.55
N CYS A 1050 35.44 12.95 -35.64
CA CYS A 1050 36.49 12.88 -36.65
C CYS A 1050 35.89 12.82 -38.08
N ALA A 1051 34.98 11.88 -38.33
CA ALA A 1051 34.29 11.74 -39.61
C ALA A 1051 33.47 12.99 -39.96
N SER A 1052 32.79 13.57 -38.95
CA SER A 1052 32.03 14.80 -39.14
C SER A 1052 32.93 16.00 -39.46
N GLN A 1053 34.13 16.10 -38.86
CA GLN A 1053 35.10 17.16 -39.17
C GLN A 1053 35.65 17.01 -40.60
N ALA A 1054 35.91 15.79 -41.06
CA ALA A 1054 36.27 15.55 -42.45
C ALA A 1054 35.15 16.00 -43.42
N SER A 1055 33.89 15.72 -43.08
CA SER A 1055 32.74 16.22 -43.86
C SER A 1055 32.62 17.76 -43.82
N ASP A 1056 32.77 18.38 -42.64
CA ASP A 1056 32.72 19.84 -42.48
C ASP A 1056 33.84 20.53 -43.30
N LEU A 1057 35.04 19.94 -43.35
CA LEU A 1057 36.17 20.40 -44.19
C LEU A 1057 35.87 20.31 -45.69
N LEU A 1058 35.24 19.23 -46.17
CA LEU A 1058 34.84 19.13 -47.58
C LEU A 1058 33.75 20.16 -47.92
N SER A 1059 32.82 20.42 -47.00
CA SER A 1059 31.76 21.43 -47.18
C SER A 1059 32.30 22.85 -47.34
N ILE A 1060 33.46 23.19 -46.77
CA ILE A 1060 34.13 24.49 -46.96
C ILE A 1060 35.16 24.50 -48.11
N ASN A 1061 35.16 23.46 -48.95
CA ASN A 1061 36.08 23.31 -50.08
C ASN A 1061 37.57 23.21 -49.66
N GLU A 1062 37.85 22.54 -48.54
CA GLU A 1062 39.19 22.22 -48.03
C GLU A 1062 39.49 20.70 -48.13
N PRO A 1063 39.49 20.10 -49.34
CA PRO A 1063 39.48 18.65 -49.49
C PRO A 1063 40.79 17.98 -49.09
N ALA A 1064 41.95 18.62 -49.27
CA ALA A 1064 43.24 18.06 -48.84
C ALA A 1064 43.26 17.83 -47.31
N LYS A 1065 42.72 18.79 -46.56
CA LYS A 1065 42.54 18.69 -45.09
C LYS A 1065 41.45 17.67 -44.74
N SER A 1066 40.36 17.61 -45.51
CA SER A 1066 39.29 16.60 -45.34
C SER A 1066 39.83 15.17 -45.48
N VAL A 1067 40.64 14.91 -46.51
CA VAL A 1067 41.30 13.61 -46.75
C VAL A 1067 42.25 13.28 -45.60
N GLN A 1068 43.17 14.18 -45.25
CA GLN A 1068 44.10 13.98 -44.14
C GLN A 1068 43.38 13.70 -42.81
N GLN A 1069 42.27 14.40 -42.55
CA GLN A 1069 41.44 14.17 -41.36
C GLN A 1069 40.82 12.77 -41.38
N MET A 1070 40.25 12.35 -42.51
CA MET A 1070 39.60 11.05 -42.62
C MET A 1070 40.59 9.88 -42.61
N GLU A 1071 41.81 10.03 -43.14
CA GLU A 1071 42.88 9.04 -43.00
C GLU A 1071 43.18 8.75 -41.53
N GLN A 1072 43.22 9.79 -40.68
CA GLN A 1072 43.36 9.65 -39.23
C GLN A 1072 42.14 8.94 -38.61
N CYS A 1073 40.92 9.26 -39.06
CA CYS A 1073 39.71 8.60 -38.58
C CYS A 1073 39.69 7.11 -38.93
N LEU A 1074 40.02 6.74 -40.17
CA LEU A 1074 40.06 5.37 -40.66
C LEU A 1074 41.17 4.55 -39.97
N LYS A 1075 42.34 5.16 -39.72
CA LYS A 1075 43.41 4.55 -38.95
C LYS A 1075 42.93 4.22 -37.52
N ARG A 1076 42.39 5.21 -36.80
CA ARG A 1076 41.88 5.02 -35.43
C ARG A 1076 40.68 4.07 -35.37
N ALA A 1077 39.85 4.04 -36.41
CA ALA A 1077 38.75 3.08 -36.53
C ALA A 1077 39.25 1.64 -36.71
N SER A 1078 40.32 1.44 -37.50
CA SER A 1078 41.00 0.13 -37.62
C SER A 1078 41.63 -0.32 -36.30
N GLU A 1079 42.34 0.57 -35.60
CA GLU A 1079 42.96 0.28 -34.30
C GLU A 1079 41.89 -0.07 -33.25
N THR A 1080 40.78 0.68 -33.21
CA THR A 1080 39.63 0.38 -32.34
C THR A 1080 39.00 -0.98 -32.67
N ALA A 1081 38.89 -1.35 -33.95
CA ALA A 1081 38.31 -2.62 -34.38
C ALA A 1081 39.16 -3.83 -33.95
N GLU A 1082 40.50 -3.70 -33.94
CA GLU A 1082 41.41 -4.74 -33.45
C GLU A 1082 41.26 -4.97 -31.94
N ASP A 1083 41.10 -3.88 -31.17
CA ASP A 1083 41.05 -3.94 -29.71
C ASP A 1083 39.68 -4.31 -29.10
N SER A 1084 38.59 -4.28 -29.88
CA SER A 1084 37.21 -4.42 -29.36
C SER A 1084 36.50 -5.74 -29.70
N GLY A 1085 37.08 -6.59 -30.55
CA GLY A 1085 36.50 -7.89 -30.90
C GLY A 1085 35.07 -7.77 -31.48
N GLU A 1086 34.14 -8.59 -30.98
CA GLU A 1086 32.75 -8.62 -31.48
C GLU A 1086 31.95 -7.31 -31.26
N SER A 1087 32.41 -6.39 -30.40
CA SER A 1087 31.73 -5.11 -30.13
C SER A 1087 32.17 -3.97 -31.06
N ALA A 1088 32.58 -4.27 -32.30
CA ALA A 1088 32.96 -3.28 -33.31
C ALA A 1088 31.74 -2.45 -33.76
N ASP A 1089 31.50 -1.37 -33.01
CA ASP A 1089 30.25 -0.61 -32.96
C ASP A 1089 29.96 0.24 -34.22
N GLU A 1090 28.71 0.69 -34.34
CA GLU A 1090 28.10 1.50 -35.40
C GLU A 1090 28.97 2.63 -35.96
N SER A 1091 29.83 3.19 -35.12
CA SER A 1091 30.68 4.34 -35.46
C SER A 1091 31.83 4.01 -36.40
N ILE A 1092 32.32 2.75 -36.40
CA ILE A 1092 33.34 2.31 -37.36
C ILE A 1092 32.70 2.22 -38.75
N LEU A 1093 31.51 1.63 -38.84
CA LEU A 1093 30.72 1.53 -40.08
C LEU A 1093 30.33 2.92 -40.61
N GLU A 1094 29.85 3.82 -39.75
CA GLU A 1094 29.49 5.19 -40.16
C GLU A 1094 30.73 6.01 -40.55
N THR A 1095 31.89 5.80 -39.92
CA THR A 1095 33.16 6.43 -40.34
C THR A 1095 33.57 5.96 -41.73
N LEU A 1096 33.46 4.65 -42.01
CA LEU A 1096 33.71 4.09 -43.33
C LEU A 1096 32.72 4.61 -44.38
N ARG A 1097 31.45 4.74 -43.99
CA ARG A 1097 30.36 5.24 -44.84
C ARG A 1097 30.56 6.70 -45.24
N VAL A 1098 30.80 7.58 -44.26
CA VAL A 1098 31.20 8.97 -44.52
C VAL A 1098 32.47 8.97 -45.36
N GLY A 1099 33.40 8.04 -45.11
CA GLY A 1099 34.53 7.72 -45.98
C GLY A 1099 34.13 7.65 -47.47
N TRP A 1100 33.43 6.59 -47.86
CA TRP A 1100 33.04 6.37 -49.26
C TRP A 1100 32.25 7.55 -49.85
N MET A 1101 31.32 8.16 -49.08
CA MET A 1101 30.55 9.33 -49.54
C MET A 1101 31.41 10.56 -49.85
N LEU A 1102 32.50 10.79 -49.10
CA LEU A 1102 33.42 11.89 -49.41
C LEU A 1102 34.25 11.57 -50.66
N SER A 1103 34.63 10.29 -50.91
CA SER A 1103 35.32 9.89 -52.14
C SER A 1103 34.50 10.17 -53.40
N SER A 1104 33.19 9.90 -53.42
CA SER A 1104 32.37 10.12 -54.61
C SER A 1104 32.16 11.61 -54.92
N ARG A 1105 31.87 12.42 -53.88
CA ARG A 1105 31.75 13.88 -54.00
C ARG A 1105 33.06 14.56 -54.37
N TYR A 1106 34.20 13.92 -54.10
CA TYR A 1106 35.51 14.42 -54.47
C TYR A 1106 35.71 14.39 -55.99
N THR A 1107 35.34 13.28 -56.66
CA THR A 1107 35.47 13.14 -58.11
C THR A 1107 34.64 14.14 -58.92
N GLU A 1108 33.53 14.63 -58.39
CA GLU A 1108 32.68 15.62 -59.05
C GLU A 1108 33.34 17.01 -59.18
N LYS A 1109 34.26 17.38 -58.27
CA LYS A 1109 34.75 18.77 -58.13
C LYS A 1109 36.13 19.10 -58.71
N LYS A 1110 36.88 18.13 -59.28
CA LYS A 1110 38.25 18.36 -59.85
C LYS A 1110 39.23 19.12 -58.93
N THR A 1111 39.23 18.86 -57.62
CA THR A 1111 39.91 19.70 -56.62
C THR A 1111 41.38 19.32 -56.30
N GLY A 1112 42.17 18.89 -57.28
CA GLY A 1112 43.65 18.92 -57.21
C GLY A 1112 44.40 17.95 -56.28
N LEU A 1113 43.78 16.91 -55.70
CA LEU A 1113 44.55 15.80 -55.11
C LEU A 1113 45.21 14.97 -56.22
N SER A 1114 46.39 14.42 -55.92
CA SER A 1114 46.98 13.36 -56.73
C SER A 1114 46.18 12.06 -56.61
N ALA A 1115 46.19 11.24 -57.66
CA ALA A 1115 45.53 9.93 -57.66
C ALA A 1115 45.95 9.07 -56.45
N ALA A 1116 47.23 9.16 -56.06
CA ALA A 1116 47.79 8.47 -54.90
C ALA A 1116 47.07 8.77 -53.57
N GLY A 1117 46.53 9.97 -53.36
CA GLY A 1117 45.78 10.31 -52.15
C GLY A 1117 44.41 9.62 -52.10
N LEU A 1118 43.73 9.55 -53.24
CA LEU A 1118 42.47 8.83 -53.37
C LEU A 1118 42.68 7.31 -53.26
N ASP A 1119 43.75 6.77 -53.88
CA ASP A 1119 44.10 5.36 -53.73
C ASP A 1119 44.41 4.99 -52.27
N THR A 1120 45.15 5.83 -51.55
CA THR A 1120 45.46 5.64 -50.12
C THR A 1120 44.17 5.55 -49.29
N TYR A 1121 43.22 6.43 -49.56
CA TYR A 1121 41.91 6.47 -48.93
C TYR A 1121 41.09 5.19 -49.19
N LEU A 1122 40.95 4.79 -50.45
CA LEU A 1122 40.19 3.61 -50.86
C LEU A 1122 40.87 2.30 -50.40
N ASN A 1123 42.18 2.32 -50.17
CA ASN A 1123 42.94 1.22 -49.57
C ASN A 1123 42.74 1.15 -48.05
N LEU A 1124 42.74 2.27 -47.32
CA LEU A 1124 42.41 2.33 -45.89
C LEU A 1124 40.98 1.85 -45.64
N GLY A 1125 40.01 2.34 -46.41
CA GLY A 1125 38.62 1.88 -46.35
C GLY A 1125 38.48 0.38 -46.65
N ARG A 1126 39.21 -0.15 -47.64
CA ARG A 1126 39.25 -1.60 -47.94
C ARG A 1126 39.83 -2.42 -46.78
N ARG A 1127 40.93 -1.98 -46.16
CA ARG A 1127 41.56 -2.68 -45.02
C ARG A 1127 40.64 -2.73 -43.80
N ALA A 1128 40.03 -1.59 -43.46
CA ALA A 1128 39.08 -1.51 -42.35
C ALA A 1128 37.82 -2.35 -42.61
N LEU A 1129 37.26 -2.32 -43.83
CA LEU A 1129 36.10 -3.14 -44.18
C LEU A 1129 36.44 -4.64 -44.18
N SER A 1130 37.60 -5.04 -44.69
CA SER A 1130 38.10 -6.42 -44.66
C SER A 1130 38.21 -6.98 -43.23
N LYS A 1131 38.63 -6.16 -42.26
CA LYS A 1131 38.63 -6.56 -40.84
C LYS A 1131 37.21 -6.80 -40.31
N LEU A 1132 36.21 -6.03 -40.76
CA LEU A 1132 34.79 -6.22 -40.41
C LEU A 1132 34.13 -7.40 -41.13
N ASP A 1133 34.73 -7.94 -42.21
CA ASP A 1133 34.16 -9.08 -42.94
C ASP A 1133 34.07 -10.33 -42.03
N SER A 1134 34.90 -10.46 -41.00
CA SER A 1134 34.83 -11.52 -39.98
C SER A 1134 33.68 -11.32 -38.97
N LEU A 1135 33.45 -10.07 -38.55
CA LEU A 1135 32.47 -9.72 -37.51
C LEU A 1135 31.03 -9.60 -38.02
N ALA A 1136 30.84 -9.41 -39.32
CA ALA A 1136 29.50 -9.30 -39.93
C ALA A 1136 28.65 -10.59 -39.87
N GLY A 1137 29.20 -11.71 -39.41
CA GLY A 1137 28.44 -12.92 -39.06
C GLY A 1137 27.98 -12.98 -37.59
N ALA A 1138 28.51 -12.12 -36.70
CA ALA A 1138 28.29 -12.24 -35.25
C ALA A 1138 26.91 -11.74 -34.79
N SER A 1139 26.24 -10.85 -35.53
CA SER A 1139 24.87 -10.42 -35.21
C SER A 1139 24.08 -9.89 -36.41
N ARG A 1140 22.75 -10.04 -36.35
CA ARG A 1140 21.78 -9.54 -37.35
C ARG A 1140 21.94 -8.04 -37.68
N PRO A 1141 22.01 -7.12 -36.69
CA PRO A 1141 22.17 -5.69 -36.99
C PRO A 1141 23.50 -5.39 -37.70
N MET A 1142 24.57 -6.12 -37.36
CA MET A 1142 25.88 -5.99 -37.98
C MET A 1142 25.85 -6.45 -39.44
N ALA A 1143 25.22 -7.59 -39.73
CA ALA A 1143 25.03 -8.10 -41.09
C ALA A 1143 24.31 -7.09 -42.00
N ASN A 1144 23.21 -6.49 -41.53
CA ASN A 1144 22.43 -5.49 -42.28
C ASN A 1144 23.28 -4.29 -42.68
N ARG A 1145 24.01 -3.73 -41.71
CA ARG A 1145 24.82 -2.52 -41.88
C ARG A 1145 26.05 -2.78 -42.75
N TRP A 1146 26.71 -3.93 -42.58
CA TRP A 1146 27.82 -4.35 -43.43
C TRP A 1146 27.40 -4.56 -44.89
N LEU A 1147 26.23 -5.16 -45.13
CA LEU A 1147 25.67 -5.33 -46.48
C LEU A 1147 25.40 -3.98 -47.15
N ARG A 1148 24.82 -3.00 -46.44
CA ARG A 1148 24.65 -1.62 -46.96
C ARG A 1148 25.98 -0.97 -47.30
N LEU A 1149 26.97 -1.07 -46.40
CA LEU A 1149 28.28 -0.46 -46.58
C LEU A 1149 29.06 -1.06 -47.76
N LYS A 1150 28.97 -2.37 -48.00
CA LYS A 1150 29.50 -3.02 -49.23
C LYS A 1150 28.80 -2.52 -50.48
N ALA A 1151 27.48 -2.35 -50.46
CA ALA A 1151 26.74 -1.82 -51.61
C ALA A 1151 27.16 -0.37 -51.93
N GLU A 1152 27.27 0.49 -50.92
CA GLU A 1152 27.76 1.86 -51.07
C GLU A 1152 29.23 1.88 -51.56
N GLN A 1153 30.10 1.00 -51.06
CA GLN A 1153 31.48 0.87 -51.56
C GLN A 1153 31.53 0.50 -53.05
N THR A 1154 30.76 -0.50 -53.48
CA THR A 1154 30.70 -0.93 -54.89
C THR A 1154 30.17 0.19 -55.79
N ALA A 1155 29.18 0.97 -55.32
CA ALA A 1155 28.68 2.16 -56.00
C ALA A 1155 29.81 3.18 -56.27
N VAL A 1156 30.53 3.56 -55.21
CA VAL A 1156 31.62 4.55 -55.32
C VAL A 1156 32.73 4.06 -56.26
N ARG A 1157 33.16 2.79 -56.16
CA ARG A 1157 34.17 2.22 -57.07
C ARG A 1157 33.78 2.34 -58.55
N ALA A 1158 32.49 2.21 -58.88
CA ALA A 1158 31.98 2.37 -60.24
C ALA A 1158 31.97 3.84 -60.71
N THR A 1159 31.58 4.78 -59.83
CA THR A 1159 31.60 6.22 -60.13
C THR A 1159 33.02 6.73 -60.42
N LEU A 1160 34.03 6.20 -59.73
CA LEU A 1160 35.43 6.57 -59.95
C LEU A 1160 35.92 6.22 -61.37
N VAL A 1161 35.52 5.07 -61.93
CA VAL A 1161 35.85 4.69 -63.32
C VAL A 1161 35.23 5.66 -64.32
N ALA A 1162 33.96 6.04 -64.10
CA ALA A 1162 33.28 7.01 -64.96
C ALA A 1162 33.96 8.39 -64.97
N SER A 1163 34.73 8.73 -63.93
CA SER A 1163 35.52 9.96 -63.85
C SER A 1163 36.87 9.92 -64.60
N GLY A 1164 37.25 8.77 -65.16
CA GLY A 1164 38.48 8.58 -65.95
C GLY A 1164 39.66 7.93 -65.23
N GLN A 1165 39.49 7.47 -63.98
CA GLN A 1165 40.51 6.69 -63.28
C GLN A 1165 40.42 5.20 -63.65
N ARG A 1166 41.52 4.62 -64.16
CA ARG A 1166 41.48 3.34 -64.89
C ARG A 1166 41.55 2.07 -64.04
N ASP A 1167 41.88 2.17 -62.75
CA ASP A 1167 42.20 1.00 -61.91
C ASP A 1167 41.06 0.52 -60.98
N TYR A 1168 39.80 0.84 -61.33
CA TYR A 1168 38.61 0.55 -60.52
C TYR A 1168 37.54 -0.27 -61.28
N LEU A 1169 36.46 -0.69 -60.60
CA LEU A 1169 35.43 -1.58 -61.17
C LEU A 1169 34.65 -0.91 -62.30
N GLY A 1170 34.55 -1.57 -63.47
CA GLY A 1170 33.65 -1.14 -64.52
C GLY A 1170 32.18 -1.19 -64.07
N LYS A 1171 31.33 -0.38 -64.70
CA LYS A 1171 29.86 -0.33 -64.42
C LYS A 1171 29.22 -1.72 -64.47
N SER A 1172 29.62 -2.57 -65.42
CA SER A 1172 29.15 -3.95 -65.54
C SER A 1172 29.52 -4.79 -64.31
N ASP A 1173 30.79 -4.74 -63.90
CA ASP A 1173 31.32 -5.54 -62.79
C ASP A 1173 30.75 -5.09 -61.43
N ALA A 1174 30.49 -3.79 -61.27
CA ALA A 1174 29.84 -3.23 -60.09
C ALA A 1174 28.36 -3.67 -59.97
N LEU A 1175 27.62 -3.73 -61.08
CA LEU A 1175 26.26 -4.29 -61.09
C LEU A 1175 26.28 -5.79 -60.72
N ALA A 1176 27.27 -6.54 -61.20
CA ALA A 1176 27.47 -7.95 -60.84
C ALA A 1176 27.86 -8.15 -59.36
N GLU A 1177 28.75 -7.31 -58.80
CA GLU A 1177 29.06 -7.31 -57.35
C GLU A 1177 27.80 -7.04 -56.50
N LEU A 1178 26.97 -6.06 -56.89
CA LEU A 1178 25.71 -5.76 -56.19
C LEU A 1178 24.70 -6.92 -56.26
N GLU A 1179 24.67 -7.69 -57.34
CA GLU A 1179 23.83 -8.89 -57.47
C GLU A 1179 24.35 -10.06 -56.65
N LYS A 1180 25.67 -10.24 -56.58
CA LYS A 1180 26.29 -11.21 -55.68
C LYS A 1180 26.02 -10.86 -54.22
N LEU A 1181 26.07 -9.58 -53.88
CA LEU A 1181 25.79 -9.09 -52.52
C LEU A 1181 24.32 -9.29 -52.13
N ALA A 1182 23.38 -9.01 -53.06
CA ALA A 1182 21.94 -9.26 -52.89
C ALA A 1182 21.55 -10.75 -52.82
N LYS A 1183 22.51 -11.66 -53.03
CA LYS A 1183 22.37 -13.12 -52.90
C LYS A 1183 23.32 -13.71 -51.84
N SER A 1184 23.92 -12.89 -50.99
CA SER A 1184 24.82 -13.36 -49.94
C SER A 1184 24.07 -14.08 -48.82
N ASP A 1185 24.60 -15.21 -48.36
CA ASP A 1185 24.11 -16.00 -47.22
C ASP A 1185 23.87 -15.13 -45.94
N ARG A 1186 24.58 -14.01 -45.81
CA ARG A 1186 24.42 -13.03 -44.71
C ARG A 1186 23.06 -12.33 -44.71
N ILE A 1187 22.33 -12.36 -45.83
CA ILE A 1187 20.94 -11.87 -45.93
C ILE A 1187 19.99 -12.78 -45.14
N GLU A 1188 20.33 -14.05 -44.94
CA GLU A 1188 19.48 -14.99 -44.20
C GLU A 1188 19.29 -14.56 -42.73
N LEU A 1189 20.29 -13.88 -42.15
CA LEU A 1189 20.23 -13.31 -40.80
C LEU A 1189 19.19 -12.18 -40.65
N LEU A 1190 18.80 -11.51 -41.74
CA LEU A 1190 17.91 -10.34 -41.74
C LEU A 1190 16.43 -10.70 -41.64
N ASN A 1191 15.61 -9.84 -41.02
CA ASN A 1191 14.14 -10.00 -41.02
C ASN A 1191 13.52 -9.49 -42.34
N GLY A 1192 12.22 -9.73 -42.55
CA GLY A 1192 11.53 -9.32 -43.80
C GLY A 1192 11.63 -7.82 -44.10
N GLU A 1193 11.48 -6.97 -43.09
CA GLU A 1193 11.56 -5.51 -43.23
C GLU A 1193 12.98 -5.02 -43.55
N GLU A 1194 13.99 -5.59 -42.88
CA GLU A 1194 15.40 -5.34 -43.14
C GLU A 1194 15.83 -5.78 -44.53
N ARG A 1195 15.38 -6.95 -44.99
CA ARG A 1195 15.65 -7.47 -46.35
C ARG A 1195 15.03 -6.56 -47.41
N SER A 1196 13.79 -6.12 -47.22
CA SER A 1196 13.12 -5.17 -48.12
C SER A 1196 13.87 -3.83 -48.17
N SER A 1197 14.20 -3.25 -47.01
CA SER A 1197 14.92 -1.98 -46.91
C SER A 1197 16.34 -2.04 -47.50
N LEU A 1198 17.05 -3.17 -47.35
CA LEU A 1198 18.33 -3.40 -48.03
C LEU A 1198 18.15 -3.53 -49.55
N SER A 1199 17.12 -4.25 -50.00
CA SER A 1199 16.81 -4.44 -51.42
C SER A 1199 16.47 -3.12 -52.12
N GLU A 1200 15.67 -2.26 -51.48
CA GLU A 1200 15.41 -0.88 -51.95
C GLU A 1200 16.67 -0.01 -52.01
N HIS A 1201 17.60 -0.21 -51.09
CA HIS A 1201 18.85 0.54 -51.05
C HIS A 1201 19.79 0.11 -52.19
N ILE A 1202 19.93 -1.21 -52.41
CA ILE A 1202 20.67 -1.77 -53.56
C ILE A 1202 20.00 -1.36 -54.88
N ALA A 1203 18.67 -1.39 -54.98
CA ALA A 1203 17.93 -0.96 -56.16
C ALA A 1203 18.15 0.53 -56.47
N ARG A 1204 18.15 1.41 -55.45
CA ARG A 1204 18.49 2.83 -55.60
C ARG A 1204 19.91 3.02 -56.14
N ILE A 1205 20.88 2.28 -55.62
CA ILE A 1205 22.26 2.30 -56.10
C ILE A 1205 22.36 1.83 -57.56
N LYS A 1206 21.74 0.69 -57.91
CA LYS A 1206 21.70 0.21 -59.31
C LYS A 1206 21.08 1.24 -60.26
N ASN A 1207 20.00 1.90 -59.84
CA ASN A 1207 19.34 2.94 -60.63
C ASN A 1207 20.25 4.16 -60.83
N GLN A 1208 20.98 4.60 -59.79
CA GLN A 1208 21.97 5.68 -59.90
C GLN A 1208 23.11 5.32 -60.87
N LEU A 1209 23.64 4.10 -60.80
CA LEU A 1209 24.66 3.60 -61.74
C LEU A 1209 24.13 3.49 -63.18
N ASN A 1210 22.83 3.30 -63.37
CA ASN A 1210 22.22 3.11 -64.68
C ASN A 1210 21.87 4.39 -65.43
N LEU A 1211 21.80 5.55 -64.77
CA LEU A 1211 21.56 6.82 -65.44
C LEU A 1211 22.65 7.13 -66.49
N PRO A 1212 22.29 7.51 -67.73
CA PRO A 1212 23.26 7.97 -68.72
C PRO A 1212 23.83 9.34 -68.30
N GLY A 1213 25.12 9.55 -68.55
CA GLY A 1213 25.87 10.65 -67.95
C GLY A 1213 25.33 12.04 -68.24
N GLN A 1214 24.71 12.66 -67.23
CA GLN A 1214 24.71 14.11 -67.06
C GLN A 1214 25.66 14.44 -65.92
N GLY A 1215 26.74 15.16 -66.22
CA GLY A 1215 27.63 15.68 -65.19
C GLY A 1215 27.01 16.91 -64.54
N LYS A 1216 26.56 16.77 -63.29
CA LYS A 1216 26.34 17.87 -62.34
C LYS A 1216 26.37 17.39 -60.90
#